data_AF-A0A1I8G055-F1
#
_entry.id   AF-A0A1I8G055-F1
#
_cell.length_a   1.000
_cell.length_b   1.000
_cell.length_c   1.000
_cell.angle_alpha   90.00
_cell.angle_beta   90.00
_cell.angle_gamma   90.00
#
_symmetry.space_group_name_H-M   'P 1'
#
loop_
_entity.id
_entity.type
_entity.pdbx_description
1 polymer ?
#
loop_
_entity_poly.entity_id
_entity_poly.type
_entity_poly.pdbx_seq_one_letter_code
_entity_poly.pdbx_strand_id
1 'polypeptide(L)'
;MEKFTTESIKEYSKKDSKRKLIVIHGKVYDVTTFMHRHPGGAKLLGSYSGEDATDAFVALHNDKALVEKYMKPLECGVVVDYEDNLRDFRELRKVAETSGWFATKPFFFFKYLVQCWLFELAAVFILWHWGVNLLTFVAAALLLCTAQAQAGWAQHDYGHLSVFNSRRLNHIGHELVVGHLKGASSHWWNFRHFLHHSKPNVVGTDPDIGVPYVFLLGDKMPKEWGQKKRGFMPYNWQHDYFWLLGPPMLLPLYFHFENVYFTLKRRNLRDLMWTVSFFAKFFYVFNHFFSSWWGTFALYMFTRYLESHWFVACTQMSHIPMDIDRDQRRDWFSMQLKATMNAEGGSFNDWFTGHLNYQIEHHLFPTMPRHSYPLVQPHVKRICSKHGIPYVEKPLGTAFADIIRSLKKSGELCALRTGIACLDAFVALHNDKALVEKYMKPLECGVVVDYEDNLRDFRELRKVAETSGWFATKPFFFFKYLVQCWLFELAAVFILWHWGVNLLTFVAAALLLCTAQAQAGWAQHDYGHLSVFNSRRLNHIGHELVVGHLKGASSHWWNFRHFLHHSKPNVVGTDPDIGVPYVFLLGDKMPKEWGQKKRGFMPYNWQHDYFWLLGPPMLLPLYFHFENVYFTLKRRNLRDLMWTVSFFAKFFYVFNHFFSSWWGTFALYMFTRYLESHWFVACTQMSHIPMDIDRDQRRDWFSMQLKATMNAEGGSFNDWFTGHLNYQIEHQ
;
A
#
# COMPACT_ATOMS: atom_id res chain seq x y z
N MET A 1 -41.69 -29.39 7.13
CA MET A 1 -40.67 -28.53 6.48
C MET A 1 -41.25 -27.14 6.30
N GLU A 2 -40.46 -26.12 6.62
CA GLU A 2 -40.82 -24.71 6.43
C GLU A 2 -40.91 -24.41 4.93
N LYS A 3 -41.83 -23.51 4.52
CA LYS A 3 -41.98 -23.07 3.12
C LYS A 3 -41.39 -21.67 2.99
N PHE A 4 -40.51 -21.49 2.02
CA PHE A 4 -39.84 -20.23 1.73
C PHE A 4 -40.17 -19.77 0.32
N THR A 5 -40.11 -18.46 0.07
CA THR A 5 -40.04 -17.91 -1.29
C THR A 5 -38.61 -17.50 -1.60
N THR A 6 -38.28 -17.35 -2.88
CA THR A 6 -36.96 -16.89 -3.32
C THR A 6 -36.63 -15.52 -2.70
N GLU A 7 -37.63 -14.66 -2.54
CA GLU A 7 -37.46 -13.37 -1.88
C GLU A 7 -37.27 -13.51 -0.36
N SER A 8 -38.02 -14.38 0.32
CA SER A 8 -37.88 -14.57 1.76
C SER A 8 -36.53 -15.17 2.14
N ILE A 9 -35.90 -15.96 1.26
CA ILE A 9 -34.54 -16.48 1.47
C ILE A 9 -33.50 -15.36 1.49
N LYS A 10 -33.65 -14.31 0.68
CA LYS A 10 -32.66 -13.21 0.60
C LYS A 10 -32.51 -12.48 1.93
N GLU A 11 -33.53 -12.45 2.79
CA GLU A 11 -33.47 -11.84 4.12
C GLU A 11 -32.36 -12.44 5.01
N TYR A 12 -32.08 -13.73 4.87
CA TYR A 12 -31.06 -14.45 5.66
C TYR A 12 -29.62 -14.11 5.27
N SER A 13 -29.43 -13.32 4.24
CA SER A 13 -28.12 -12.80 3.84
C SER A 13 -27.64 -11.63 4.69
N LYS A 14 -28.54 -10.98 5.44
CA LYS A 14 -28.19 -9.84 6.28
C LYS A 14 -27.14 -10.25 7.31
N LYS A 15 -26.19 -9.36 7.59
CA LYS A 15 -25.03 -9.67 8.44
C LYS A 15 -25.45 -10.07 9.85
N ASP A 16 -26.46 -9.41 10.39
CA ASP A 16 -27.10 -9.59 11.69
C ASP A 16 -28.13 -10.74 11.73
N SER A 17 -28.41 -11.40 10.60
CA SER A 17 -29.30 -12.57 10.59
C SER A 17 -28.76 -13.67 11.51
N LYS A 18 -29.58 -14.09 12.47
CA LYS A 18 -29.28 -15.16 13.45
C LYS A 18 -29.21 -16.54 12.79
N ARG A 19 -29.91 -16.74 11.67
CA ARG A 19 -29.89 -17.98 10.87
C ARG A 19 -29.14 -17.72 9.57
N LYS A 20 -28.32 -18.69 9.15
CA LYS A 20 -27.67 -18.72 7.85
C LYS A 20 -28.26 -19.86 7.04
N LEU A 21 -29.06 -19.51 6.03
CA LEU A 21 -29.78 -20.47 5.20
C LEU A 21 -29.20 -20.49 3.80
N ILE A 22 -29.11 -21.66 3.19
CA ILE A 22 -28.71 -21.81 1.78
C ILE A 22 -29.73 -22.67 1.03
N VAL A 23 -29.85 -22.46 -0.27
CA VAL A 23 -30.72 -23.27 -1.13
C VAL A 23 -29.86 -24.22 -1.97
N ILE A 24 -30.23 -25.50 -2.02
CA ILE A 24 -29.63 -26.51 -2.91
C ILE A 24 -30.77 -27.34 -3.51
N HIS A 25 -30.91 -27.35 -4.84
CA HIS A 25 -31.99 -28.03 -5.57
C HIS A 25 -33.40 -27.70 -5.04
N GLY A 26 -33.67 -26.42 -4.74
CA GLY A 26 -34.94 -25.95 -4.20
C GLY A 26 -35.21 -26.31 -2.73
N LYS A 27 -34.31 -27.07 -2.08
CA LYS A 27 -34.36 -27.37 -0.65
C LYS A 27 -33.55 -26.36 0.15
N VAL A 28 -34.01 -26.03 1.35
CA VAL A 28 -33.43 -25.03 2.23
C VAL A 28 -32.72 -25.71 3.39
N TYR A 29 -31.46 -25.35 3.60
CA TYR A 29 -30.59 -25.92 4.63
C TYR A 29 -30.15 -24.85 5.63
N ASP A 30 -30.31 -25.13 6.92
CA ASP A 30 -29.79 -24.29 7.99
C ASP A 30 -28.35 -24.67 8.30
N VAL A 31 -27.42 -23.82 7.88
CA VAL A 31 -25.98 -24.05 8.00
C VAL A 31 -25.34 -23.29 9.15
N THR A 32 -26.13 -22.63 10.00
CA THR A 32 -25.68 -21.70 11.06
C THR A 32 -24.62 -22.32 11.96
N THR A 33 -24.84 -23.54 12.44
CA THR A 33 -23.89 -24.25 13.32
C THR A 33 -22.85 -25.04 12.52
N PHE A 34 -23.27 -25.60 11.38
CA PHE A 34 -22.43 -26.47 10.56
C PHE A 34 -21.28 -25.74 9.89
N MET A 35 -21.44 -24.44 9.55
CA MET A 35 -20.41 -23.65 8.88
C MET A 35 -19.06 -23.64 9.63
N HIS A 36 -19.07 -23.73 10.95
CA HIS A 36 -17.85 -23.77 11.77
C HIS A 36 -17.13 -25.12 11.74
N ARG A 37 -17.82 -26.19 11.34
CA ARG A 37 -17.29 -27.55 11.17
C ARG A 37 -17.04 -27.92 9.71
N HIS A 38 -17.56 -27.11 8.79
CA HIS A 38 -17.42 -27.32 7.35
C HIS A 38 -15.93 -27.35 6.95
N PRO A 39 -15.45 -28.38 6.22
CA PRO A 39 -14.05 -28.48 5.79
C PRO A 39 -13.56 -27.31 4.94
N GLY A 40 -14.42 -26.73 4.09
CA GLY A 40 -14.12 -25.51 3.31
C GLY A 40 -14.13 -24.23 4.16
N GLY A 41 -14.44 -24.33 5.45
CA GLY A 41 -14.46 -23.23 6.40
C GLY A 41 -15.76 -22.42 6.42
N ALA A 42 -15.94 -21.68 7.52
CA ALA A 42 -17.13 -20.88 7.78
C ALA A 42 -17.30 -19.72 6.80
N LYS A 43 -16.19 -19.15 6.31
CA LYS A 43 -16.20 -18.04 5.35
C LYS A 43 -16.87 -18.44 4.02
N LEU A 44 -16.52 -19.62 3.50
CA LEU A 44 -17.07 -20.14 2.24
C LEU A 44 -18.58 -20.32 2.35
N LEU A 45 -19.02 -21.11 3.33
CA LEU A 45 -20.43 -21.45 3.47
C LEU A 45 -21.28 -20.22 3.85
N GLY A 46 -20.73 -19.35 4.70
CA GLY A 46 -21.40 -18.10 5.09
C GLY A 46 -21.57 -17.12 3.94
N SER A 47 -20.71 -17.17 2.91
CA SER A 47 -20.82 -16.30 1.74
C SER A 47 -22.03 -16.59 0.86
N TYR A 48 -22.61 -17.80 0.96
CA TYR A 48 -23.83 -18.21 0.25
C TYR A 48 -25.12 -18.00 1.07
N SER A 49 -25.03 -17.41 2.25
CA SER A 49 -26.21 -17.21 3.10
C SER A 49 -27.26 -16.37 2.39
N GLY A 50 -28.48 -16.91 2.26
CA GLY A 50 -29.59 -16.29 1.56
C GLY A 50 -29.51 -16.40 0.03
N GLU A 51 -28.78 -17.37 -0.50
CA GLU A 51 -28.58 -17.59 -1.94
C GLU A 51 -28.80 -19.06 -2.36
N ASP A 52 -29.03 -19.29 -3.65
CA ASP A 52 -28.97 -20.61 -4.27
C ASP A 52 -27.51 -20.99 -4.54
N ALA A 53 -27.04 -22.00 -3.80
CA ALA A 53 -25.69 -22.54 -3.88
C ALA A 53 -25.63 -23.85 -4.68
N THR A 54 -26.68 -24.23 -5.42
CA THR A 54 -26.80 -25.50 -6.12
C THR A 54 -25.60 -25.77 -7.03
N ASP A 55 -25.27 -24.87 -7.94
CA ASP A 55 -24.24 -25.12 -8.94
C ASP A 55 -22.83 -25.07 -8.33
N ALA A 56 -22.61 -24.21 -7.34
CA ALA A 56 -21.38 -24.20 -6.53
C ALA A 56 -21.20 -25.52 -5.77
N PHE A 57 -22.28 -26.01 -5.15
CA PHE A 57 -22.30 -27.27 -4.43
C PHE A 57 -21.94 -28.43 -5.37
N VAL A 58 -22.57 -28.49 -6.55
CA VAL A 58 -22.33 -29.54 -7.55
C VAL A 58 -20.93 -29.41 -8.16
N ALA A 59 -20.37 -28.21 -8.34
CA ALA A 59 -19.01 -27.99 -8.82
C ALA A 59 -17.93 -28.42 -7.81
N LEU A 60 -18.13 -28.20 -6.51
CA LEU A 60 -17.11 -28.39 -5.49
C LEU A 60 -17.19 -29.74 -4.73
N HIS A 61 -18.26 -30.52 -4.92
CA HIS A 61 -18.45 -31.80 -4.23
C HIS A 61 -18.50 -32.99 -5.19
N ASN A 62 -17.41 -33.76 -5.21
CA ASN A 62 -17.31 -35.01 -6.00
C ASN A 62 -17.97 -36.24 -5.33
N ASP A 63 -18.34 -36.15 -4.04
CA ASP A 63 -19.03 -37.23 -3.32
C ASP A 63 -20.43 -36.83 -2.86
N LYS A 64 -21.38 -36.91 -3.78
CA LYS A 64 -22.78 -36.56 -3.44
C LYS A 64 -23.32 -37.48 -2.33
N ALA A 65 -22.98 -38.77 -2.35
CA ALA A 65 -23.46 -39.73 -1.37
C ALA A 65 -22.91 -39.50 0.06
N LEU A 66 -21.61 -39.17 0.18
CA LEU A 66 -21.02 -38.82 1.48
C LEU A 66 -21.61 -37.50 2.01
N VAL A 67 -21.68 -36.48 1.16
CA VAL A 67 -22.10 -35.13 1.57
C VAL A 67 -23.58 -35.13 1.94
N GLU A 68 -24.41 -35.90 1.26
CA GLU A 68 -25.84 -36.02 1.56
C GLU A 68 -26.11 -36.54 2.99
N LYS A 69 -25.22 -37.36 3.57
CA LYS A 69 -25.31 -37.78 4.97
C LYS A 69 -25.22 -36.60 5.94
N TYR A 70 -24.40 -35.60 5.62
CA TYR A 70 -24.27 -34.37 6.42
C TYR A 70 -25.39 -33.37 6.13
N MET A 71 -25.97 -33.38 4.93
CA MET A 71 -27.02 -32.44 4.55
C MET A 71 -28.40 -32.79 5.12
N LYS A 72 -28.74 -34.09 5.21
CA LYS A 72 -30.07 -34.54 5.69
C LYS A 72 -30.50 -33.91 7.03
N PRO A 73 -29.64 -33.85 8.06
CA PRO A 73 -30.01 -33.21 9.34
C PRO A 73 -30.13 -31.68 9.27
N LEU A 74 -29.62 -31.04 8.24
CA LEU A 74 -29.60 -29.58 8.07
C LEU A 74 -30.81 -29.08 7.28
N GLU A 75 -31.54 -29.97 6.60
CA GLU A 75 -32.71 -29.63 5.79
C GLU A 75 -33.84 -29.09 6.68
N CYS A 76 -34.21 -27.83 6.47
CA CYS A 76 -35.24 -27.15 7.28
C CYS A 76 -36.48 -26.74 6.48
N GLY A 77 -36.39 -26.67 5.15
CA GLY A 77 -37.52 -26.26 4.33
C GLY A 77 -37.35 -26.44 2.83
N VAL A 78 -38.27 -25.86 2.06
CA VAL A 78 -38.29 -25.86 0.59
C VAL A 78 -38.69 -24.49 0.05
N VAL A 79 -38.17 -24.13 -1.12
CA VAL A 79 -38.54 -22.92 -1.86
C VAL A 79 -39.72 -23.26 -2.78
N VAL A 80 -40.83 -22.53 -2.64
CA VAL A 80 -42.09 -22.83 -3.35
C VAL A 80 -42.16 -22.28 -4.78
N ASP A 81 -41.40 -21.22 -5.06
CA ASP A 81 -41.29 -20.49 -6.33
C ASP A 81 -39.92 -20.71 -7.00
N TYR A 82 -39.38 -21.94 -6.89
CA TYR A 82 -38.05 -22.26 -7.40
C TYR A 82 -38.02 -22.31 -8.94
N GLU A 83 -37.26 -21.40 -9.55
CA GLU A 83 -37.03 -21.36 -11.00
C GLU A 83 -35.63 -21.87 -11.38
N ASP A 84 -35.55 -22.76 -12.37
CA ASP A 84 -34.28 -23.27 -12.90
C ASP A 84 -33.71 -22.32 -13.98
N ASN A 85 -33.15 -21.20 -13.52
CA ASN A 85 -32.56 -20.17 -14.39
C ASN A 85 -31.25 -20.61 -15.08
N LEU A 86 -30.70 -21.78 -14.73
CA LEU A 86 -29.44 -22.32 -15.25
C LEU A 86 -29.63 -23.65 -15.99
N ARG A 87 -30.83 -23.92 -16.48
CA ARG A 87 -31.18 -25.17 -17.18
C ARG A 87 -30.18 -25.54 -18.28
N ASP A 88 -29.87 -24.64 -19.20
CA ASP A 88 -28.95 -24.92 -20.32
C ASP A 88 -27.53 -25.28 -19.84
N PHE A 89 -27.04 -24.60 -18.81
CA PHE A 89 -25.73 -24.90 -18.22
C PHE A 89 -25.73 -26.27 -17.53
N ARG A 90 -26.81 -26.59 -16.79
CA ARG A 90 -27.00 -27.89 -16.13
C ARG A 90 -27.15 -29.02 -17.16
N GLU A 91 -27.80 -28.77 -18.28
CA GLU A 91 -27.88 -29.69 -19.42
C GLU A 91 -26.50 -29.91 -20.06
N LEU A 92 -25.71 -28.85 -20.29
CA LEU A 92 -24.33 -28.99 -20.76
C LEU A 92 -23.48 -29.82 -19.81
N ARG A 93 -23.62 -29.61 -18.50
CA ARG A 93 -22.91 -30.44 -17.52
C ARG A 93 -23.26 -31.91 -17.65
N LYS A 94 -24.55 -32.24 -17.79
CA LYS A 94 -24.99 -33.63 -18.03
C LYS A 94 -24.37 -34.20 -19.30
N VAL A 95 -24.34 -33.42 -20.39
CA VAL A 95 -23.69 -33.83 -21.65
C VAL A 95 -22.20 -34.07 -21.45
N ALA A 96 -21.49 -33.22 -20.71
CA ALA A 96 -20.07 -33.40 -20.41
C ALA A 96 -19.80 -34.65 -19.56
N GLU A 97 -20.68 -34.94 -18.59
CA GLU A 97 -20.63 -36.15 -17.76
C GLU A 97 -20.88 -37.41 -18.62
N THR A 98 -21.92 -37.43 -19.47
CA THR A 98 -22.26 -38.59 -20.31
C THR A 98 -21.28 -38.80 -21.47
N SER A 99 -20.67 -37.73 -21.99
CA SER A 99 -19.66 -37.79 -23.06
C SER A 99 -18.27 -38.17 -22.55
N GLY A 100 -18.11 -38.38 -21.23
CA GLY A 100 -16.84 -38.81 -20.63
C GLY A 100 -15.78 -37.73 -20.55
N TRP A 101 -16.12 -36.43 -20.63
CA TRP A 101 -15.14 -35.34 -20.57
C TRP A 101 -14.52 -35.17 -19.17
N PHE A 102 -15.16 -35.70 -18.13
CA PHE A 102 -14.60 -35.79 -16.78
C PHE A 102 -13.68 -37.01 -16.57
N ALA A 103 -13.51 -37.88 -17.59
CA ALA A 103 -12.68 -39.07 -17.46
C ALA A 103 -11.21 -38.71 -17.24
N THR A 104 -10.61 -39.25 -16.17
CA THR A 104 -9.21 -38.97 -15.85
C THR A 104 -8.26 -39.74 -16.77
N LYS A 105 -7.13 -39.12 -17.12
CA LYS A 105 -6.06 -39.73 -17.94
C LYS A 105 -4.72 -39.62 -17.20
N PRO A 106 -4.42 -40.50 -16.23
CA PRO A 106 -3.22 -40.38 -15.38
C PRO A 106 -1.91 -40.25 -16.17
N PHE A 107 -1.78 -40.96 -17.29
CA PHE A 107 -0.59 -40.90 -18.14
C PHE A 107 -0.35 -39.50 -18.75
N PHE A 108 -1.42 -38.73 -19.01
CA PHE A 108 -1.29 -37.35 -19.46
C PHE A 108 -0.53 -36.50 -18.43
N PHE A 109 -0.91 -36.61 -17.15
CA PHE A 109 -0.27 -35.87 -16.05
C PHE A 109 1.11 -36.41 -15.69
N PHE A 110 1.30 -37.72 -15.76
CA PHE A 110 2.59 -38.37 -15.50
C PHE A 110 3.71 -37.83 -16.41
N LYS A 111 3.43 -37.56 -17.69
CA LYS A 111 4.41 -36.95 -18.61
C LYS A 111 4.94 -35.60 -18.12
N TYR A 112 4.09 -34.76 -17.52
CA TYR A 112 4.51 -33.47 -16.97
C TYR A 112 5.35 -33.63 -15.69
N LEU A 113 5.06 -34.64 -14.87
CA LEU A 113 5.91 -34.96 -13.71
C LEU A 113 7.30 -35.44 -14.15
N VAL A 114 7.38 -36.30 -15.17
CA VAL A 114 8.65 -36.72 -15.78
C VAL A 114 9.40 -35.50 -16.34
N GLN A 115 8.71 -34.59 -17.02
CA GLN A 115 9.29 -33.35 -17.52
C GLN A 115 9.91 -32.49 -16.39
N CYS A 116 9.24 -32.37 -15.24
CA CYS A 116 9.79 -31.64 -14.09
C CYS A 116 11.10 -32.26 -13.61
N TRP A 117 11.15 -33.59 -13.48
CA TRP A 117 12.36 -34.33 -13.12
C TRP A 117 13.49 -34.13 -14.15
N LEU A 118 13.19 -34.19 -15.45
CA LEU A 118 14.19 -33.98 -16.50
C LEU A 118 14.78 -32.57 -16.45
N PHE A 119 13.98 -31.54 -16.15
CA PHE A 119 14.50 -30.18 -15.98
C PHE A 119 15.35 -30.01 -14.72
N GLU A 120 14.97 -30.63 -13.58
CA GLU A 120 15.82 -30.64 -12.38
C GLU A 120 17.16 -31.34 -12.66
N LEU A 121 17.14 -32.50 -13.33
CA LEU A 121 18.36 -33.22 -13.73
C LEU A 121 19.22 -32.42 -14.71
N ALA A 122 18.61 -31.73 -15.68
CA ALA A 122 19.33 -30.86 -16.61
C ALA A 122 20.00 -29.69 -15.88
N ALA A 123 19.34 -29.10 -14.86
CA ALA A 123 19.93 -28.04 -14.06
C ALA A 123 21.15 -28.55 -13.28
N VAL A 124 21.05 -29.73 -12.65
CA VAL A 124 22.16 -30.38 -11.96
C VAL A 124 23.30 -30.69 -12.93
N PHE A 125 22.99 -31.24 -14.11
CA PHE A 125 23.98 -31.57 -15.14
C PHE A 125 24.73 -30.32 -15.62
N ILE A 126 24.04 -29.19 -15.83
CA ILE A 126 24.68 -27.95 -16.26
C ILE A 126 25.67 -27.44 -15.20
N LEU A 127 25.27 -27.41 -13.93
CA LEU A 127 26.14 -26.95 -12.84
C LEU A 127 27.32 -27.91 -12.63
N TRP A 128 27.09 -29.22 -12.79
CA TRP A 128 28.12 -30.24 -12.64
C TRP A 128 29.16 -30.20 -13.76
N HIS A 129 28.74 -30.10 -15.02
CA HIS A 129 29.64 -30.20 -16.17
C HIS A 129 30.41 -28.90 -16.44
N TRP A 130 29.78 -27.74 -16.27
CA TRP A 130 30.40 -26.43 -16.57
C TRP A 130 30.75 -25.59 -15.33
N GLY A 131 30.50 -26.10 -14.12
CA GLY A 131 30.72 -25.39 -12.87
C GLY A 131 29.77 -24.21 -12.67
N VAL A 132 29.90 -23.53 -11.53
CA VAL A 132 29.07 -22.35 -11.20
C VAL A 132 29.71 -21.08 -11.75
N ASN A 133 29.03 -20.43 -12.69
CA ASN A 133 29.28 -19.08 -13.16
C ASN A 133 27.93 -18.40 -13.46
N LEU A 134 27.93 -17.11 -13.85
CA LEU A 134 26.68 -16.38 -14.07
C LEU A 134 25.76 -17.06 -15.11
N LEU A 135 26.32 -17.56 -16.21
CA LEU A 135 25.55 -18.18 -17.28
C LEU A 135 24.94 -19.51 -16.82
N THR A 136 25.74 -20.38 -16.21
CA THR A 136 25.26 -21.69 -15.74
C THR A 136 24.29 -21.55 -14.57
N PHE A 137 24.47 -20.54 -13.70
CA PHE A 137 23.54 -20.19 -12.62
C PHE A 137 22.17 -19.78 -13.18
N VAL A 138 22.14 -18.85 -14.14
CA VAL A 138 20.89 -18.37 -14.76
C VAL A 138 20.22 -19.50 -15.55
N ALA A 139 20.99 -20.30 -16.30
CA ALA A 139 20.47 -21.44 -17.04
C ALA A 139 19.83 -22.48 -16.10
N ALA A 140 20.52 -22.84 -15.02
CA ALA A 140 19.98 -23.74 -14.00
C ALA A 140 18.71 -23.16 -13.36
N ALA A 141 18.69 -21.87 -13.03
CA ALA A 141 17.51 -21.20 -12.46
C ALA A 141 16.31 -21.21 -13.42
N LEU A 142 16.52 -21.03 -14.73
CA LEU A 142 15.44 -21.10 -15.73
C LEU A 142 14.87 -22.51 -15.88
N LEU A 143 15.73 -23.53 -15.86
CA LEU A 143 15.29 -24.94 -15.88
C LEU A 143 14.51 -25.29 -14.62
N LEU A 144 15.02 -24.91 -13.44
CA LEU A 144 14.32 -25.10 -12.18
C LEU A 144 13.01 -24.31 -12.12
N CYS A 145 12.99 -23.08 -12.63
CA CYS A 145 11.77 -22.27 -12.73
C CYS A 145 10.72 -22.98 -13.58
N THR A 146 11.12 -23.53 -14.73
CA THR A 146 10.22 -24.28 -15.62
C THR A 146 9.70 -25.55 -14.92
N ALA A 147 10.58 -26.30 -14.23
CA ALA A 147 10.18 -27.47 -13.44
C ALA A 147 9.16 -27.10 -12.35
N GLN A 148 9.42 -26.02 -11.62
CA GLN A 148 8.58 -25.55 -10.52
C GLN A 148 7.23 -25.00 -11.01
N ALA A 149 7.20 -24.28 -12.13
CA ALA A 149 5.96 -23.81 -12.75
C ALA A 149 5.09 -25.00 -13.20
N GLN A 150 5.68 -25.97 -13.90
CA GLN A 150 4.97 -27.18 -14.35
C GLN A 150 4.48 -28.05 -13.16
N ALA A 151 5.29 -28.18 -12.10
CA ALA A 151 4.84 -28.81 -10.86
C ALA A 151 3.69 -28.03 -10.19
N GLY A 152 3.65 -26.71 -10.36
CA GLY A 152 2.55 -25.84 -9.92
C GLY A 152 1.23 -26.12 -10.63
N TRP A 153 1.30 -26.38 -11.93
CA TRP A 153 0.12 -26.81 -12.71
C TRP A 153 -0.31 -28.23 -12.33
N ALA A 154 0.64 -29.16 -12.19
CA ALA A 154 0.33 -30.53 -11.80
C ALA A 154 -0.31 -30.62 -10.40
N GLN A 155 0.21 -29.89 -9.41
CA GLN A 155 -0.40 -29.89 -8.07
C GLN A 155 -1.82 -29.32 -8.08
N HIS A 156 -2.08 -28.34 -8.95
CA HIS A 156 -3.41 -27.74 -9.10
C HIS A 156 -4.41 -28.80 -9.62
N ASP A 157 -4.02 -29.59 -10.62
CA ASP A 157 -4.84 -30.71 -11.12
C ASP A 157 -5.14 -31.76 -10.03
N TYR A 158 -4.13 -32.12 -9.22
CA TYR A 158 -4.33 -33.03 -8.09
C TYR A 158 -5.27 -32.44 -7.02
N GLY A 159 -5.15 -31.16 -6.71
CA GLY A 159 -6.01 -30.45 -5.76
C GLY A 159 -7.47 -30.39 -6.20
N HIS A 160 -7.71 -30.35 -7.52
CA HIS A 160 -9.05 -30.47 -8.12
C HIS A 160 -9.57 -31.90 -8.28
N LEU A 161 -8.80 -32.90 -7.86
CA LEU A 161 -9.14 -34.32 -7.96
C LEU A 161 -9.32 -34.81 -9.40
N SER A 162 -8.61 -34.21 -10.37
CA SER A 162 -8.82 -34.45 -11.80
C SER A 162 -7.78 -35.40 -12.44
N VAL A 163 -6.84 -35.94 -11.66
CA VAL A 163 -5.74 -36.78 -12.17
C VAL A 163 -6.08 -38.27 -12.13
N PHE A 164 -6.70 -38.74 -11.04
CA PHE A 164 -7.11 -40.13 -10.86
C PHE A 164 -8.62 -40.24 -10.62
N ASN A 165 -9.22 -41.39 -10.94
CA ASN A 165 -10.60 -41.68 -10.53
C ASN A 165 -10.73 -41.86 -9.00
N SER A 166 -9.63 -42.17 -8.31
CA SER A 166 -9.60 -42.34 -6.85
C SER A 166 -9.29 -41.04 -6.13
N ARG A 167 -10.20 -40.56 -5.28
CA ARG A 167 -9.99 -39.34 -4.47
C ARG A 167 -8.80 -39.49 -3.52
N ARG A 168 -8.64 -40.68 -2.92
CA ARG A 168 -7.50 -40.97 -2.05
C ARG A 168 -6.16 -40.82 -2.79
N LEU A 169 -6.07 -41.32 -4.02
CA LEU A 169 -4.85 -41.19 -4.83
C LEU A 169 -4.60 -39.74 -5.25
N ASN A 170 -5.64 -38.96 -5.57
CA ASN A 170 -5.45 -37.54 -5.84
C ASN A 170 -4.95 -36.78 -4.60
N HIS A 171 -5.49 -37.03 -3.41
CA HIS A 171 -5.01 -36.37 -2.19
C HIS A 171 -3.55 -36.74 -1.87
N ILE A 172 -3.19 -38.01 -1.98
CA ILE A 172 -1.79 -38.45 -1.81
C ILE A 172 -0.90 -37.79 -2.87
N GLY A 173 -1.32 -37.79 -4.13
CA GLY A 173 -0.61 -37.11 -5.22
C GLY A 173 -0.47 -35.61 -4.98
N HIS A 174 -1.51 -34.95 -4.48
CA HIS A 174 -1.50 -33.53 -4.16
C HIS A 174 -0.49 -33.22 -3.07
N GLU A 175 -0.55 -33.94 -1.94
CA GLU A 175 0.40 -33.82 -0.83
C GLU A 175 1.85 -34.02 -1.28
N LEU A 176 2.10 -35.00 -2.15
CA LEU A 176 3.43 -35.25 -2.71
C LEU A 176 3.89 -34.12 -3.64
N VAL A 177 3.06 -33.68 -4.58
CA VAL A 177 3.48 -32.68 -5.58
C VAL A 177 3.56 -31.28 -5.00
N VAL A 178 2.58 -30.82 -4.23
CA VAL A 178 2.68 -29.48 -3.60
C VAL A 178 3.67 -29.49 -2.43
N GLY A 179 3.77 -30.58 -1.70
CA GLY A 179 4.63 -30.71 -0.53
C GLY A 179 6.09 -30.99 -0.90
N HIS A 180 6.37 -32.16 -1.49
CA HIS A 180 7.74 -32.61 -1.76
C HIS A 180 8.38 -31.93 -2.99
N LEU A 181 7.60 -31.57 -4.01
CA LEU A 181 8.14 -30.94 -5.23
C LEU A 181 8.14 -29.41 -5.17
N LYS A 182 7.29 -28.76 -4.36
CA LYS A 182 7.21 -27.28 -4.27
C LYS A 182 7.45 -26.69 -2.88
N GLY A 183 7.38 -27.48 -1.82
CA GLY A 183 7.56 -26.98 -0.45
C GLY A 183 6.36 -26.20 0.10
N ALA A 184 5.13 -26.63 -0.17
CA ALA A 184 3.90 -25.99 0.33
C ALA A 184 2.85 -27.00 0.81
N SER A 185 1.89 -26.53 1.61
CA SER A 185 0.82 -27.36 2.19
C SER A 185 -0.35 -27.54 1.23
N SER A 186 -0.76 -28.79 1.00
CA SER A 186 -1.94 -29.13 0.20
C SER A 186 -3.21 -28.61 0.85
N HIS A 187 -3.29 -28.65 2.18
CA HIS A 187 -4.44 -28.18 2.93
C HIS A 187 -4.55 -26.65 2.93
N TRP A 188 -3.41 -25.93 3.03
CA TRP A 188 -3.38 -24.47 2.86
C TRP A 188 -3.87 -24.07 1.47
N TRP A 189 -3.34 -24.73 0.44
CA TRP A 189 -3.70 -24.46 -0.94
C TRP A 189 -5.20 -24.73 -1.17
N ASN A 190 -5.71 -25.90 -0.79
CA ASN A 190 -7.12 -26.27 -0.95
C ASN A 190 -8.06 -25.27 -0.24
N PHE A 191 -7.73 -24.89 0.99
CA PHE A 191 -8.54 -23.93 1.75
C PHE A 191 -8.68 -22.58 1.03
N ARG A 192 -7.57 -22.03 0.52
CA ARG A 192 -7.59 -20.76 -0.23
C ARG A 192 -8.28 -20.93 -1.58
N HIS A 193 -7.92 -21.96 -2.31
CA HIS A 193 -8.34 -22.18 -3.69
C HIS A 193 -9.84 -22.47 -3.79
N PHE A 194 -10.42 -23.20 -2.84
CA PHE A 194 -11.88 -23.38 -2.79
C PHE A 194 -12.63 -22.09 -2.50
N LEU A 195 -12.09 -21.18 -1.68
CA LEU A 195 -12.69 -19.85 -1.47
C LEU A 195 -12.68 -19.04 -2.77
N HIS A 196 -11.57 -19.08 -3.50
CA HIS A 196 -11.43 -18.42 -4.79
C HIS A 196 -12.43 -18.97 -5.82
N HIS A 197 -12.46 -20.29 -6.06
CA HIS A 197 -13.42 -20.89 -7.00
C HIS A 197 -14.89 -20.71 -6.60
N SER A 198 -15.15 -20.62 -5.30
CA SER A 198 -16.50 -20.41 -4.79
C SER A 198 -17.06 -19.06 -5.22
N LYS A 199 -16.33 -17.97 -5.05
CA LYS A 199 -16.77 -16.60 -5.40
C LYS A 199 -15.56 -15.75 -5.82
N PRO A 200 -15.02 -15.96 -7.05
CA PRO A 200 -13.83 -15.25 -7.49
C PRO A 200 -14.11 -13.76 -7.73
N ASN A 201 -13.09 -12.93 -7.59
CA ASN A 201 -13.14 -11.47 -7.74
C ASN A 201 -14.16 -10.75 -6.82
N VAL A 202 -14.72 -11.42 -5.82
CA VAL A 202 -15.64 -10.82 -4.85
C VAL A 202 -14.88 -10.28 -3.64
N VAL A 203 -14.86 -8.95 -3.50
CA VAL A 203 -14.14 -8.25 -2.42
C VAL A 203 -14.65 -8.71 -1.05
N GLY A 204 -13.72 -9.19 -0.22
CA GLY A 204 -14.01 -9.69 1.12
C GLY A 204 -14.24 -11.20 1.18
N THR A 205 -14.56 -11.85 0.06
CA THR A 205 -14.71 -13.31 -0.04
C THR A 205 -13.48 -13.96 -0.65
N ASP A 206 -13.09 -13.52 -1.85
CA ASP A 206 -11.92 -14.03 -2.57
C ASP A 206 -10.62 -13.62 -1.85
N PRO A 207 -9.77 -14.59 -1.43
CA PRO A 207 -8.51 -14.30 -0.76
C PRO A 207 -7.41 -13.75 -1.68
N ASP A 208 -7.57 -13.79 -3.00
CA ASP A 208 -6.50 -13.46 -3.95
C ASP A 208 -6.48 -11.98 -4.37
N ILE A 209 -7.57 -11.25 -4.13
CA ILE A 209 -7.67 -9.80 -4.35
C ILE A 209 -7.52 -8.97 -3.04
N GLY A 210 -7.18 -9.64 -1.94
CA GLY A 210 -7.12 -9.07 -0.58
C GLY A 210 -5.88 -8.23 -0.27
N VAL A 211 -5.33 -7.47 -1.24
CA VAL A 211 -4.05 -6.75 -1.12
C VAL A 211 -4.14 -5.21 -1.20
N PRO A 212 -5.22 -4.53 -0.74
CA PRO A 212 -5.48 -3.12 -1.04
C PRO A 212 -4.49 -2.13 -0.42
N TYR A 213 -3.63 -2.57 0.51
CA TYR A 213 -2.55 -1.74 1.05
C TYR A 213 -1.36 -1.63 0.11
N VAL A 214 -1.19 -2.58 -0.82
CA VAL A 214 -0.11 -2.59 -1.81
C VAL A 214 -0.63 -2.28 -3.21
N PHE A 215 -1.75 -2.90 -3.62
CA PHE A 215 -2.34 -2.72 -4.95
C PHE A 215 -3.85 -2.52 -4.86
N LEU A 216 -4.38 -1.57 -5.62
CA LEU A 216 -5.82 -1.35 -5.77
C LEU A 216 -6.29 -1.99 -7.07
N LEU A 217 -7.33 -2.82 -6.98
CA LEU A 217 -7.85 -3.61 -8.09
C LEU A 217 -9.33 -3.28 -8.36
N GLY A 218 -9.75 -3.40 -9.61
CA GLY A 218 -11.11 -3.09 -10.05
C GLY A 218 -11.42 -1.59 -10.05
N ASP A 219 -12.71 -1.25 -10.11
CA ASP A 219 -13.17 0.13 -10.31
C ASP A 219 -13.69 0.79 -9.03
N LYS A 220 -14.37 0.03 -8.16
CA LYS A 220 -14.98 0.59 -6.94
C LYS A 220 -13.98 0.72 -5.80
N MET A 221 -13.13 -0.28 -5.60
CA MET A 221 -12.14 -0.27 -4.51
C MET A 221 -11.21 0.96 -4.58
N PRO A 222 -10.62 1.34 -5.74
CA PRO A 222 -9.75 2.50 -5.79
C PRO A 222 -10.48 3.82 -5.52
N LYS A 223 -11.72 3.97 -6.02
CA LYS A 223 -12.56 5.14 -5.73
C LYS A 223 -12.83 5.28 -4.23
N GLU A 224 -13.22 4.19 -3.56
CA GLU A 224 -13.45 4.19 -2.12
C GLU A 224 -12.16 4.48 -1.33
N TRP A 225 -11.03 3.93 -1.78
CA TRP A 225 -9.73 4.15 -1.15
C TRP A 225 -9.30 5.60 -1.23
N GLY A 226 -9.38 6.19 -2.44
CA GLY A 226 -9.09 7.60 -2.67
C GLY A 226 -10.02 8.53 -1.87
N GLN A 227 -11.34 8.25 -1.86
CA GLN A 227 -12.32 9.02 -1.08
C GLN A 227 -12.04 9.00 0.43
N LYS A 228 -11.66 7.83 0.96
CA LYS A 228 -11.36 7.66 2.40
C LYS A 228 -9.92 8.01 2.77
N LYS A 229 -9.11 8.49 1.81
CA LYS A 229 -7.66 8.75 1.97
C LYS A 229 -6.95 7.58 2.66
N ARG A 230 -7.23 6.35 2.22
CA ARG A 230 -6.66 5.12 2.79
C ARG A 230 -5.39 4.72 2.03
N GLY A 231 -4.49 4.05 2.75
CA GLY A 231 -3.26 3.51 2.17
C GLY A 231 -2.08 4.49 2.21
N PHE A 232 -0.91 3.98 1.86
CA PHE A 232 0.37 4.71 1.92
C PHE A 232 1.20 4.57 0.65
N MET A 233 0.78 3.68 -0.26
CA MET A 233 1.51 3.41 -1.50
C MET A 233 1.16 4.45 -2.57
N PRO A 234 2.08 4.75 -3.50
CA PRO A 234 1.83 5.65 -4.62
C PRO A 234 0.95 4.94 -5.68
N TYR A 235 -0.34 4.76 -5.40
CA TYR A 235 -1.23 3.91 -6.19
C TYR A 235 -1.37 4.33 -7.67
N ASN A 236 -1.15 5.60 -8.00
CA ASN A 236 -1.14 6.08 -9.38
C ASN A 236 0.02 5.49 -10.21
N TRP A 237 1.12 5.07 -9.57
CA TRP A 237 2.27 4.41 -10.19
C TRP A 237 2.26 2.89 -10.01
N GLN A 238 1.13 2.30 -9.56
CA GLN A 238 1.10 0.86 -9.24
C GLN A 238 1.39 -0.05 -10.42
N HIS A 239 1.09 0.41 -11.64
CA HIS A 239 1.41 -0.31 -12.86
C HIS A 239 2.92 -0.38 -13.13
N ASP A 240 3.71 0.58 -12.66
CA ASP A 240 5.17 0.60 -12.85
C ASP A 240 5.90 -0.27 -11.84
N TYR A 241 5.47 -0.26 -10.57
CA TYR A 241 6.11 -1.08 -9.54
C TYR A 241 5.50 -2.48 -9.37
N PHE A 242 4.42 -2.82 -10.08
CA PHE A 242 3.74 -4.11 -9.91
C PHE A 242 4.67 -5.29 -10.15
N TRP A 243 5.38 -5.35 -11.28
CA TRP A 243 6.30 -6.45 -11.57
C TRP A 243 7.52 -6.45 -10.64
N LEU A 244 7.95 -5.26 -10.15
CA LEU A 244 9.07 -5.15 -9.23
C LEU A 244 8.73 -5.63 -7.80
N LEU A 245 7.51 -5.39 -7.33
CA LEU A 245 7.11 -5.69 -5.94
C LEU A 245 6.14 -6.87 -5.82
N GLY A 246 5.11 -6.93 -6.68
CA GLY A 246 4.01 -7.88 -6.57
C GLY A 246 4.46 -9.35 -6.62
N PRO A 247 4.91 -9.87 -7.78
CA PRO A 247 5.41 -11.23 -7.87
C PRO A 247 6.58 -11.50 -6.90
N PRO A 248 7.62 -10.66 -6.78
CA PRO A 248 8.71 -10.92 -5.84
C PRO A 248 8.29 -11.06 -4.38
N MET A 249 7.22 -10.37 -3.95
CA MET A 249 6.67 -10.51 -2.61
C MET A 249 5.72 -11.69 -2.45
N LEU A 250 5.20 -12.28 -3.53
CA LEU A 250 4.16 -13.31 -3.48
C LEU A 250 4.72 -14.69 -3.14
N LEU A 251 5.24 -15.42 -4.13
CA LEU A 251 5.75 -16.78 -3.93
C LEU A 251 7.00 -16.85 -3.02
N PRO A 252 8.00 -15.94 -3.15
CA PRO A 252 9.22 -16.01 -2.34
C PRO A 252 9.05 -15.59 -0.88
N LEU A 253 8.02 -14.80 -0.54
CA LEU A 253 7.85 -14.25 0.81
C LEU A 253 6.47 -14.55 1.40
N TYR A 254 5.40 -13.97 0.85
CA TYR A 254 4.05 -14.01 1.43
C TYR A 254 3.50 -15.43 1.53
N PHE A 255 3.59 -16.22 0.45
CA PHE A 255 3.11 -17.60 0.46
C PHE A 255 3.95 -18.51 1.35
N HIS A 256 5.26 -18.29 1.46
CA HIS A 256 6.08 -19.04 2.43
C HIS A 256 5.65 -18.74 3.87
N PHE A 257 5.48 -17.47 4.20
CA PHE A 257 4.99 -17.06 5.52
C PHE A 257 3.62 -17.67 5.82
N GLU A 258 2.65 -17.56 4.89
CA GLU A 258 1.32 -18.11 5.09
C GLU A 258 1.32 -19.64 5.22
N ASN A 259 2.13 -20.35 4.42
CA ASN A 259 2.21 -21.81 4.50
C ASN A 259 2.73 -22.27 5.86
N VAL A 260 3.81 -21.65 6.35
CA VAL A 260 4.36 -21.96 7.68
C VAL A 260 3.35 -21.59 8.77
N TYR A 261 2.76 -20.40 8.71
CA TYR A 261 1.73 -19.97 9.64
C TYR A 261 0.53 -20.93 9.67
N PHE A 262 0.02 -21.34 8.51
CA PHE A 262 -1.13 -22.22 8.39
C PHE A 262 -0.85 -23.61 8.95
N THR A 263 0.27 -24.22 8.57
CA THR A 263 0.65 -25.57 9.02
C THR A 263 0.87 -25.61 10.53
N LEU A 264 1.56 -24.62 11.10
CA LEU A 264 1.76 -24.50 12.55
C LEU A 264 0.43 -24.26 13.29
N LYS A 265 -0.39 -23.30 12.83
CA LYS A 265 -1.69 -22.98 13.45
C LYS A 265 -2.67 -24.15 13.43
N ARG A 266 -2.68 -24.92 12.34
CA ARG A 266 -3.54 -26.10 12.18
C ARG A 266 -2.92 -27.37 12.75
N ARG A 267 -1.67 -27.32 13.24
CA ARG A 267 -0.89 -28.47 13.72
C ARG A 267 -0.82 -29.60 12.68
N ASN A 268 -0.75 -29.24 11.40
CA ASN A 268 -0.67 -30.23 10.32
C ASN A 268 0.80 -30.65 10.11
N LEU A 269 1.25 -31.60 10.95
CA LEU A 269 2.63 -32.10 10.92
C LEU A 269 2.95 -32.82 9.60
N ARG A 270 1.97 -33.43 8.96
CA ARG A 270 2.18 -34.19 7.71
C ARG A 270 2.57 -33.27 6.56
N ASP A 271 1.84 -32.19 6.34
CA ASP A 271 2.18 -31.18 5.31
C ASP A 271 3.51 -30.48 5.63
N LEU A 272 3.80 -30.26 6.93
CA LEU A 272 5.08 -29.71 7.36
C LEU A 272 6.25 -30.64 7.03
N MET A 273 6.11 -31.95 7.27
CA MET A 273 7.15 -32.93 6.91
C MET A 273 7.42 -32.96 5.41
N TRP A 274 6.38 -32.90 4.58
CA TRP A 274 6.57 -32.81 3.12
C TRP A 274 7.28 -31.52 2.73
N THR A 275 6.90 -30.39 3.32
CA THR A 275 7.58 -29.10 3.09
C THR A 275 9.05 -29.16 3.47
N VAL A 276 9.38 -29.72 4.64
CA VAL A 276 10.77 -29.93 5.08
C VAL A 276 11.52 -30.85 4.13
N SER A 277 10.88 -31.91 3.62
CA SER A 277 11.52 -32.83 2.67
C SER A 277 11.89 -32.17 1.34
N PHE A 278 11.10 -31.19 0.85
CA PHE A 278 11.46 -30.39 -0.32
C PHE A 278 12.74 -29.59 -0.07
N PHE A 279 12.81 -28.85 1.04
CA PHE A 279 13.99 -28.05 1.38
C PHE A 279 15.21 -28.93 1.63
N ALA A 280 15.04 -30.05 2.34
CA ALA A 280 16.10 -31.02 2.56
C ALA A 280 16.65 -31.56 1.22
N LYS A 281 15.78 -31.99 0.30
CA LYS A 281 16.15 -32.43 -1.05
C LYS A 281 16.91 -31.32 -1.79
N PHE A 282 16.33 -30.11 -1.84
CA PHE A 282 16.89 -29.00 -2.61
C PHE A 282 18.27 -28.60 -2.10
N PHE A 283 18.42 -28.38 -0.79
CA PHE A 283 19.70 -28.01 -0.21
C PHE A 283 20.72 -29.15 -0.25
N TYR A 284 20.29 -30.40 -0.08
CA TYR A 284 21.18 -31.55 -0.26
C TYR A 284 21.74 -31.61 -1.67
N VAL A 285 20.91 -31.50 -2.71
CA VAL A 285 21.37 -31.59 -4.10
C VAL A 285 22.27 -30.40 -4.45
N PHE A 286 21.83 -29.17 -4.19
CA PHE A 286 22.50 -27.99 -4.75
C PHE A 286 23.68 -27.46 -3.91
N ASN A 287 23.77 -27.74 -2.61
CA ASN A 287 24.90 -27.27 -1.78
C ASN A 287 26.26 -27.79 -2.26
N HIS A 288 26.31 -28.92 -2.97
CA HIS A 288 27.56 -29.46 -3.52
C HIS A 288 28.20 -28.54 -4.59
N PHE A 289 27.42 -27.67 -5.22
CA PHE A 289 27.91 -26.78 -6.29
C PHE A 289 28.38 -25.42 -5.77
N PHE A 290 28.01 -25.03 -4.56
CA PHE A 290 28.28 -23.71 -4.00
C PHE A 290 29.18 -23.79 -2.77
N SER A 291 30.11 -22.84 -2.61
CA SER A 291 31.03 -22.81 -1.46
C SER A 291 30.34 -22.57 -0.11
N SER A 292 29.08 -22.16 -0.09
CA SER A 292 28.27 -22.00 1.11
C SER A 292 26.79 -22.20 0.79
N TRP A 293 25.99 -22.47 1.83
CA TRP A 293 24.53 -22.60 1.70
C TRP A 293 23.85 -21.33 1.19
N TRP A 294 24.50 -20.16 1.29
CA TRP A 294 24.02 -18.90 0.72
C TRP A 294 23.93 -18.95 -0.81
N GLY A 295 24.81 -19.68 -1.49
CA GLY A 295 24.74 -19.84 -2.96
C GLY A 295 23.52 -20.64 -3.39
N THR A 296 23.23 -21.74 -2.69
CA THR A 296 22.01 -22.53 -2.90
C THR A 296 20.75 -21.74 -2.55
N PHE A 297 20.79 -20.97 -1.45
CA PHE A 297 19.69 -20.09 -1.08
C PHE A 297 19.47 -19.01 -2.15
N ALA A 298 20.53 -18.44 -2.73
CA ALA A 298 20.42 -17.49 -3.83
C ALA A 298 19.81 -18.13 -5.09
N LEU A 299 20.24 -19.35 -5.46
CA LEU A 299 19.64 -20.11 -6.57
C LEU A 299 18.15 -20.37 -6.33
N TYR A 300 17.80 -20.79 -5.11
CA TYR A 300 16.42 -20.99 -4.69
C TYR A 300 15.60 -19.70 -4.82
N MET A 301 16.05 -18.60 -4.21
CA MET A 301 15.33 -17.33 -4.21
C MET A 301 15.19 -16.76 -5.62
N PHE A 302 16.22 -16.88 -6.46
CA PHE A 302 16.15 -16.44 -7.84
C PHE A 302 15.20 -17.30 -8.69
N THR A 303 15.21 -18.62 -8.48
CA THR A 303 14.23 -19.55 -9.10
C THR A 303 12.81 -19.16 -8.69
N ARG A 304 12.55 -18.94 -7.40
CA ARG A 304 11.24 -18.52 -6.88
C ARG A 304 10.82 -17.15 -7.40
N TYR A 305 11.77 -16.23 -7.57
CA TYR A 305 11.53 -14.92 -8.18
C TYR A 305 11.02 -15.06 -9.62
N LEU A 306 11.70 -15.87 -10.45
CA LEU A 306 11.30 -16.13 -11.84
C LEU A 306 9.95 -16.86 -11.92
N GLU A 307 9.78 -17.89 -11.10
CA GLU A 307 8.53 -18.66 -11.01
C GLU A 307 7.37 -17.76 -10.61
N SER A 308 7.57 -16.84 -9.68
CA SER A 308 6.51 -15.95 -9.22
C SER A 308 6.00 -15.05 -10.35
N HIS A 309 6.89 -14.54 -11.20
CA HIS A 309 6.50 -13.75 -12.37
C HIS A 309 5.67 -14.57 -13.35
N TRP A 310 6.14 -15.79 -13.66
CA TRP A 310 5.42 -16.71 -14.54
C TRP A 310 4.04 -17.03 -13.96
N PHE A 311 3.99 -17.43 -12.68
CA PHE A 311 2.76 -17.77 -11.97
C PHE A 311 1.77 -16.60 -12.01
N VAL A 312 2.18 -15.40 -11.59
CA VAL A 312 1.31 -14.21 -11.56
C VAL A 312 0.83 -13.87 -12.97
N ALA A 313 1.70 -13.89 -13.98
CA ALA A 313 1.29 -13.62 -15.36
C ALA A 313 0.19 -14.58 -15.82
N CYS A 314 0.35 -15.89 -15.58
CA CYS A 314 -0.59 -16.91 -16.03
C CYS A 314 -1.90 -16.91 -15.24
N THR A 315 -1.86 -16.77 -13.90
CA THR A 315 -3.08 -16.86 -13.08
C THR A 315 -3.87 -15.56 -13.08
N GLN A 316 -3.19 -14.40 -13.15
CA GLN A 316 -3.84 -13.11 -12.95
C GLN A 316 -4.31 -12.45 -14.24
N MET A 317 -3.81 -12.86 -15.42
CA MET A 317 -4.29 -12.35 -16.72
C MET A 317 -5.79 -12.58 -16.92
N SER A 318 -6.34 -13.61 -16.30
CA SER A 318 -7.74 -13.98 -16.44
C SER A 318 -8.66 -13.35 -15.40
N HIS A 319 -8.11 -12.74 -14.34
CA HIS A 319 -8.88 -12.25 -13.19
C HIS A 319 -8.73 -10.74 -12.96
N ILE A 320 -7.51 -10.21 -12.90
CA ILE A 320 -7.26 -8.78 -12.64
C ILE A 320 -7.94 -7.87 -13.70
N PRO A 321 -7.95 -8.22 -14.99
CA PRO A 321 -8.66 -7.43 -15.99
C PRO A 321 -10.19 -7.48 -15.92
N MET A 322 -10.75 -8.42 -15.15
CA MET A 322 -12.17 -8.69 -15.09
C MET A 322 -12.87 -7.93 -13.95
N ASP A 323 -14.19 -8.09 -13.85
CA ASP A 323 -15.02 -7.36 -12.88
C ASP A 323 -14.62 -7.75 -11.45
N ILE A 324 -14.11 -6.78 -10.68
CA ILE A 324 -13.77 -6.93 -9.26
C ILE A 324 -14.65 -5.97 -8.45
N ASP A 325 -15.55 -6.54 -7.65
CA ASP A 325 -16.58 -5.80 -6.94
C ASP A 325 -17.00 -6.52 -5.65
N ARG A 326 -17.85 -5.88 -4.85
CA ARG A 326 -18.59 -6.58 -3.79
C ARG A 326 -19.65 -7.49 -4.41
N ASP A 327 -20.03 -8.49 -3.64
CA ASP A 327 -20.98 -9.51 -4.06
C ASP A 327 -22.28 -8.91 -4.62
N GLN A 328 -22.54 -9.16 -5.89
CA GLN A 328 -23.74 -8.73 -6.60
C GLN A 328 -24.81 -9.84 -6.65
N ARG A 329 -24.58 -10.99 -5.99
CA ARG A 329 -25.49 -12.15 -5.91
C ARG A 329 -25.99 -12.63 -7.26
N ARG A 330 -25.07 -12.68 -8.22
CA ARG A 330 -25.31 -13.26 -9.53
C ARG A 330 -25.39 -14.77 -9.40
N ASP A 331 -26.10 -15.41 -10.32
CA ASP A 331 -26.06 -16.86 -10.45
C ASP A 331 -24.63 -17.35 -10.73
N TRP A 332 -24.37 -18.63 -10.44
CA TRP A 332 -23.04 -19.24 -10.58
C TRP A 332 -22.42 -19.01 -11.96
N PHE A 333 -23.16 -19.28 -13.03
CA PHE A 333 -22.63 -19.20 -14.39
C PHE A 333 -22.22 -17.77 -14.76
N SER A 334 -23.09 -16.79 -14.51
CA SER A 334 -22.85 -15.38 -14.77
C SER A 334 -21.74 -14.81 -13.89
N MET A 335 -21.63 -15.25 -12.64
CA MET A 335 -20.57 -14.83 -11.72
C MET A 335 -19.21 -15.29 -12.22
N GLN A 336 -19.06 -16.58 -12.57
CA GLN A 336 -17.79 -17.13 -13.05
C GLN A 336 -17.36 -16.45 -14.36
N LEU A 337 -18.27 -16.22 -15.31
CA LEU A 337 -17.98 -15.53 -16.57
C LEU A 337 -17.59 -14.06 -16.42
N LYS A 338 -18.14 -13.35 -15.42
CA LYS A 338 -17.77 -11.95 -15.18
C LYS A 338 -16.45 -11.81 -14.43
N ALA A 339 -16.08 -12.82 -13.65
CA ALA A 339 -14.82 -12.85 -12.92
C ALA A 339 -13.64 -13.35 -13.77
N THR A 340 -13.90 -14.10 -14.85
CA THR A 340 -12.86 -14.80 -15.61
C THR A 340 -12.88 -14.48 -17.10
N MET A 341 -11.70 -14.50 -17.74
CA MET A 341 -11.56 -14.53 -19.20
C MET A 341 -10.55 -15.58 -19.64
N ASN A 342 -10.65 -16.01 -20.89
CA ASN A 342 -9.70 -16.91 -21.50
C ASN A 342 -8.57 -16.18 -22.23
N ALA A 343 -7.44 -16.86 -22.34
CA ALA A 343 -6.45 -16.59 -23.37
C ALA A 343 -6.59 -17.64 -24.48
N GLU A 344 -6.15 -17.31 -25.70
CA GLU A 344 -6.24 -18.23 -26.84
C GLU A 344 -5.57 -19.59 -26.56
N GLY A 345 -6.20 -20.64 -27.06
CA GLY A 345 -5.69 -22.01 -27.07
C GLY A 345 -4.45 -22.20 -27.93
N GLY A 346 -3.80 -23.35 -27.78
CA GLY A 346 -2.74 -23.81 -28.68
C GLY A 346 -1.61 -24.48 -27.93
N SER A 347 -0.89 -25.40 -28.58
CA SER A 347 0.04 -26.30 -27.91
C SER A 347 1.08 -25.59 -27.02
N PHE A 348 1.56 -24.40 -27.43
CA PHE A 348 2.45 -23.59 -26.62
C PHE A 348 1.72 -22.96 -25.42
N ASN A 349 0.61 -22.25 -25.63
CA ASN A 349 -0.14 -21.58 -24.56
C ASN A 349 -0.65 -22.59 -23.53
N ASP A 350 -1.15 -23.73 -23.99
CA ASP A 350 -1.68 -24.83 -23.17
C ASP A 350 -0.57 -25.45 -22.30
N TRP A 351 0.65 -25.58 -22.83
CA TRP A 351 1.82 -26.02 -22.08
C TRP A 351 2.34 -24.95 -21.12
N PHE A 352 2.49 -23.72 -21.59
CA PHE A 352 3.09 -22.60 -20.86
C PHE A 352 2.25 -22.19 -19.64
N THR A 353 0.92 -22.14 -19.81
CA THR A 353 -0.04 -21.75 -18.76
C THR A 353 -0.57 -22.94 -17.97
N GLY A 354 -0.24 -24.17 -18.37
CA GLY A 354 -0.82 -25.37 -17.79
C GLY A 354 -2.33 -25.51 -18.03
N HIS A 355 -2.81 -25.03 -19.19
CA HIS A 355 -4.21 -24.91 -19.61
C HIS A 355 -5.04 -23.88 -18.84
N LEU A 356 -4.42 -23.03 -18.01
CA LEU A 356 -5.12 -21.91 -17.36
C LEU A 356 -5.51 -20.79 -18.34
N ASN A 357 -5.08 -20.87 -19.60
CA ASN A 357 -5.68 -20.10 -20.69
C ASN A 357 -7.18 -20.42 -20.91
N TYR A 358 -7.68 -21.56 -20.41
CA TYR A 358 -9.11 -21.93 -20.39
C TYR A 358 -9.78 -21.62 -19.04
N GLN A 359 -9.57 -20.42 -18.50
CA GLN A 359 -10.01 -20.06 -17.15
C GLN A 359 -11.53 -20.12 -16.95
N ILE A 360 -12.33 -19.77 -17.97
CA ILE A 360 -13.79 -19.83 -17.93
C ILE A 360 -14.24 -21.28 -17.73
N GLU A 361 -13.79 -22.20 -18.57
CA GLU A 361 -14.15 -23.62 -18.49
C GLU A 361 -13.65 -24.23 -17.18
N HIS A 362 -12.44 -23.85 -16.76
CA HIS A 362 -11.86 -24.26 -15.49
C HIS A 362 -12.72 -23.84 -14.29
N HIS A 363 -13.22 -22.60 -14.23
CA HIS A 363 -14.08 -22.15 -13.13
C HIS A 363 -15.50 -22.73 -13.17
N LEU A 364 -16.04 -22.97 -14.37
CA LEU A 364 -17.34 -23.62 -14.54
C LEU A 364 -17.30 -25.11 -14.18
N PHE A 365 -16.19 -25.78 -14.48
CA PHE A 365 -16.00 -27.22 -14.28
C PHE A 365 -14.66 -27.53 -13.60
N PRO A 366 -14.44 -27.10 -12.34
CA PRO A 366 -13.12 -27.18 -11.69
C PRO A 366 -12.58 -28.59 -11.55
N THR A 367 -13.45 -29.60 -11.48
CA THR A 367 -13.07 -31.02 -11.36
C THR A 367 -12.88 -31.72 -12.71
N MET A 368 -13.14 -31.03 -13.83
CA MET A 368 -12.86 -31.54 -15.17
C MET A 368 -11.34 -31.53 -15.42
N PRO A 369 -10.75 -32.64 -15.89
CA PRO A 369 -9.34 -32.70 -16.26
C PRO A 369 -9.00 -31.70 -17.36
N ARG A 370 -7.88 -31.00 -17.22
CA ARG A 370 -7.53 -29.88 -18.11
C ARG A 370 -7.40 -30.21 -19.60
N HIS A 371 -7.11 -31.47 -19.94
CA HIS A 371 -7.07 -31.92 -21.33
C HIS A 371 -8.46 -31.96 -22.01
N SER A 372 -9.54 -31.76 -21.25
CA SER A 372 -10.92 -31.72 -21.75
C SER A 372 -11.46 -30.29 -21.89
N TYR A 373 -10.77 -29.26 -21.40
CA TYR A 373 -11.22 -27.87 -21.53
C TYR A 373 -11.45 -27.44 -22.99
N PRO A 374 -10.57 -27.79 -23.97
CA PRO A 374 -10.83 -27.49 -25.38
C PRO A 374 -12.09 -28.16 -25.94
N LEU A 375 -12.55 -29.27 -25.35
CA LEU A 375 -13.74 -30.00 -25.79
C LEU A 375 -15.03 -29.30 -25.34
N VAL A 376 -15.06 -28.78 -24.10
CA VAL A 376 -16.25 -28.12 -23.55
C VAL A 376 -16.36 -26.65 -23.98
N GLN A 377 -15.24 -25.99 -24.29
CA GLN A 377 -15.18 -24.57 -24.67
C GLN A 377 -16.19 -24.17 -25.75
N PRO A 378 -16.32 -24.87 -26.90
CA PRO A 378 -17.26 -24.48 -27.96
C PRO A 378 -18.72 -24.51 -27.51
N HIS A 379 -19.05 -25.35 -26.53
CA HIS A 379 -20.39 -25.45 -25.98
C HIS A 379 -20.69 -24.30 -25.00
N VAL A 380 -19.72 -23.92 -24.17
CA VAL A 380 -19.83 -22.72 -23.31
C VAL A 380 -20.02 -21.47 -24.16
N LYS A 381 -19.23 -21.30 -25.23
CA LYS A 381 -19.37 -20.19 -26.20
C LYS A 381 -20.79 -20.14 -26.79
N ARG A 382 -21.36 -21.30 -27.14
CA ARG A 382 -22.72 -21.40 -27.70
C ARG A 382 -23.80 -20.98 -26.69
N ILE A 383 -23.68 -21.40 -25.44
CA ILE A 383 -24.60 -20.97 -24.37
C ILE A 383 -24.49 -19.46 -24.14
N CYS A 384 -23.27 -18.94 -24.05
CA CYS A 384 -23.03 -17.51 -23.90
C CYS A 384 -23.68 -16.71 -25.05
N SER A 385 -23.49 -17.14 -26.29
CA SER A 385 -24.12 -16.53 -27.46
C SER A 385 -25.64 -16.62 -27.45
N LYS A 386 -26.23 -17.75 -27.01
CA LYS A 386 -27.68 -17.96 -26.92
C LYS A 386 -28.34 -16.98 -25.94
N HIS A 387 -27.66 -16.68 -24.83
CA HIS A 387 -28.18 -15.83 -23.75
C HIS A 387 -27.67 -14.38 -23.80
N GLY A 388 -26.93 -14.00 -24.85
CA GLY A 388 -26.34 -12.66 -24.96
C GLY A 388 -25.31 -12.33 -23.88
N ILE A 389 -24.69 -13.34 -23.27
CA ILE A 389 -23.65 -13.17 -22.25
C ILE A 389 -22.29 -13.04 -22.96
N PRO A 390 -21.49 -12.01 -22.67
CA PRO A 390 -20.17 -11.88 -23.28
C PRO A 390 -19.23 -13.01 -22.88
N TYR A 391 -18.65 -13.70 -23.86
CA TYR A 391 -17.54 -14.63 -23.67
C TYR A 391 -16.24 -13.93 -24.06
N VAL A 392 -15.33 -13.72 -23.10
CA VAL A 392 -14.10 -12.94 -23.32
C VAL A 392 -12.92 -13.89 -23.52
N GLU A 393 -12.31 -13.81 -24.70
CA GLU A 393 -11.10 -14.55 -25.08
C GLU A 393 -10.14 -13.58 -25.80
N LYS A 394 -8.85 -13.62 -25.46
CA LYS A 394 -7.84 -12.71 -26.01
C LYS A 394 -6.52 -13.43 -26.34
N PRO A 395 -5.69 -12.90 -27.25
CA PRO A 395 -4.33 -13.39 -27.42
C PRO A 395 -3.53 -13.30 -26.11
N LEU A 396 -2.64 -14.28 -25.87
CA LEU A 396 -1.90 -14.39 -24.61
C LEU A 396 -1.13 -13.11 -24.24
N GLY A 397 -0.45 -12.50 -25.22
CA GLY A 397 0.28 -11.24 -24.98
C GLY A 397 -0.63 -10.07 -24.61
N THR A 398 -1.83 -10.01 -25.19
CA THR A 398 -2.85 -9.01 -24.83
C THR A 398 -3.37 -9.24 -23.42
N ALA A 399 -3.63 -10.49 -23.04
CA ALA A 399 -4.06 -10.86 -21.69
C ALA A 399 -3.02 -10.47 -20.62
N PHE A 400 -1.72 -10.66 -20.88
CA PHE A 400 -0.66 -10.17 -20.01
C PHE A 400 -0.59 -8.64 -19.94
N ALA A 401 -0.72 -7.94 -21.08
CA ALA A 401 -0.71 -6.49 -21.12
C ALA A 401 -1.89 -5.87 -20.34
N ASP A 402 -3.04 -6.55 -20.34
CA ASP A 402 -4.25 -6.09 -19.66
C ASP A 402 -4.10 -6.05 -18.13
N ILE A 403 -3.23 -6.88 -17.54
CA ILE A 403 -2.88 -6.78 -16.10
C ILE A 403 -2.40 -5.36 -15.79
N ILE A 404 -1.44 -4.86 -16.59
CA ILE A 404 -0.83 -3.55 -16.39
C ILE A 404 -1.80 -2.42 -16.74
N ARG A 405 -2.60 -2.57 -17.79
CA ARG A 405 -3.64 -1.58 -18.15
C ARG A 405 -4.69 -1.42 -17.05
N SER A 406 -5.14 -2.52 -16.45
CA SER A 406 -6.10 -2.50 -15.35
C SER A 406 -5.51 -1.88 -14.09
N LEU A 407 -4.26 -2.20 -13.75
CA LEU A 407 -3.56 -1.55 -12.64
C LEU A 407 -3.40 -0.04 -12.85
N LYS A 408 -3.08 0.38 -14.08
CA LYS A 408 -3.00 1.81 -14.42
C LYS A 408 -4.35 2.50 -14.24
N LYS A 409 -5.42 1.94 -14.81
CA LYS A 409 -6.80 2.42 -14.66
C LYS A 409 -7.20 2.54 -13.18
N SER A 410 -6.97 1.51 -12.37
CA SER A 410 -7.27 1.53 -10.94
C SER A 410 -6.48 2.62 -10.20
N GLY A 411 -5.21 2.84 -10.58
CA GLY A 411 -4.37 3.90 -10.00
C GLY A 411 -4.90 5.31 -10.32
N GLU A 412 -5.34 5.54 -11.56
CA GLU A 412 -5.95 6.79 -12.01
C GLU A 412 -7.29 7.06 -11.30
N LEU A 413 -8.13 6.04 -11.14
CA LEU A 413 -9.38 6.12 -10.39
C LEU A 413 -9.19 6.52 -8.92
N CYS A 414 -8.09 6.09 -8.30
CA CYS A 414 -7.74 6.52 -6.94
C CYS A 414 -7.30 8.00 -6.90
N ALA A 415 -6.65 8.50 -7.96
CA ALA A 415 -6.10 9.85 -8.04
C ALA A 415 -7.15 10.93 -8.39
N LEU A 416 -8.25 10.56 -9.06
CA LEU A 416 -9.32 11.45 -9.57
C LEU A 416 -10.11 12.27 -8.50
N ARG A 417 -9.62 12.42 -7.26
CA ARG A 417 -10.30 13.24 -6.22
C ARG A 417 -9.41 14.03 -5.25
N THR A 418 -8.13 14.25 -5.57
CA THR A 418 -7.27 15.14 -4.76
C THR A 418 -7.34 16.64 -5.13
N GLY A 419 -8.21 17.07 -6.05
CA GLY A 419 -8.25 18.47 -6.52
C GLY A 419 -9.53 19.22 -6.18
N ILE A 420 -9.63 19.82 -4.98
CA ILE A 420 -10.08 21.22 -4.91
C ILE A 420 -8.77 22.00 -4.73
N ALA A 421 -8.15 22.36 -5.85
CA ALA A 421 -7.07 23.32 -5.81
C ALA A 421 -7.72 24.69 -5.63
N CYS A 422 -7.59 25.25 -4.42
CA CYS A 422 -8.00 26.62 -4.16
C CYS A 422 -7.04 27.52 -4.96
N LEU A 423 -7.52 28.11 -6.06
CA LEU A 423 -6.75 29.04 -6.88
C LEU A 423 -6.14 30.15 -6.01
N ASP A 424 -6.84 30.57 -4.95
CA ASP A 424 -6.38 31.59 -4.01
C ASP A 424 -5.15 31.16 -3.19
N ALA A 425 -5.06 29.90 -2.75
CA ALA A 425 -3.86 29.37 -2.10
C ALA A 425 -2.66 29.33 -3.07
N PHE A 426 -2.91 28.98 -4.33
CA PHE A 426 -1.88 28.97 -5.36
C PHE A 426 -1.39 30.38 -5.71
N VAL A 427 -2.30 31.35 -5.84
CA VAL A 427 -1.98 32.77 -6.10
C VAL A 427 -1.35 33.42 -4.88
N ALA A 428 -1.69 33.02 -3.65
CA ALA A 428 -1.01 33.45 -2.41
C ALA A 428 0.44 32.98 -2.32
N LEU A 429 0.74 31.76 -2.78
CA LEU A 429 2.07 31.15 -2.69
C LEU A 429 2.94 31.37 -3.94
N HIS A 430 2.39 31.90 -5.03
CA HIS A 430 3.10 32.10 -6.29
C HIS A 430 2.87 33.50 -6.85
N ASN A 431 3.96 34.25 -7.02
CA ASN A 431 3.93 35.59 -7.61
C ASN A 431 3.83 35.59 -9.16
N ASP A 432 4.02 34.43 -9.81
CA ASP A 432 3.98 34.29 -11.28
C ASP A 432 2.64 33.72 -11.74
N LYS A 433 1.70 34.62 -12.05
CA LYS A 433 0.34 34.29 -12.50
C LYS A 433 0.36 33.46 -13.80
N ALA A 434 1.31 33.72 -14.71
CA ALA A 434 1.41 33.01 -15.98
C ALA A 434 1.88 31.55 -15.82
N LEU A 435 2.78 31.29 -14.87
CA LEU A 435 3.20 29.93 -14.53
C LEU A 435 2.05 29.12 -13.91
N VAL A 436 1.28 29.74 -13.01
CA VAL A 436 0.13 29.09 -12.37
C VAL A 436 -0.91 28.74 -13.44
N GLU A 437 -1.27 29.68 -14.31
CA GLU A 437 -2.22 29.44 -15.39
C GLU A 437 -1.78 28.30 -16.32
N LYS A 438 -0.48 28.25 -16.69
CA LYS A 438 0.05 27.19 -17.56
C LYS A 438 -0.19 25.77 -17.02
N TYR A 439 -0.03 25.57 -15.71
CA TYR A 439 -0.19 24.24 -15.09
C TYR A 439 -1.62 23.95 -14.60
N MET A 440 -2.41 24.99 -14.32
CA MET A 440 -3.78 24.86 -13.82
C MET A 440 -4.81 24.71 -14.92
N LYS A 441 -4.62 25.37 -16.07
CA LYS A 441 -5.57 25.35 -17.19
C LYS A 441 -5.95 23.94 -17.69
N PRO A 442 -5.03 22.96 -17.77
CA PRO A 442 -5.39 21.58 -18.14
C PRO A 442 -6.20 20.82 -17.07
N LEU A 443 -6.28 21.36 -15.85
CA LEU A 443 -6.94 20.76 -14.68
C LEU A 443 -8.32 21.39 -14.39
N GLU A 444 -8.75 22.35 -15.21
CA GLU A 444 -10.05 23.02 -15.06
C GLU A 444 -11.20 22.09 -15.45
N CYS A 445 -12.07 21.79 -14.49
CA CYS A 445 -13.22 20.89 -14.66
C CYS A 445 -14.58 21.62 -14.54
N GLY A 446 -14.58 22.95 -14.40
CA GLY A 446 -15.79 23.78 -14.26
C GLY A 446 -15.56 25.06 -13.44
N VAL A 447 -16.55 25.95 -13.40
CA VAL A 447 -16.54 27.22 -12.64
C VAL A 447 -17.57 27.14 -11.52
N VAL A 448 -17.17 27.49 -10.28
CA VAL A 448 -18.09 27.63 -9.14
C VAL A 448 -18.78 28.99 -9.25
N VAL A 449 -20.12 29.01 -9.16
CA VAL A 449 -20.96 30.20 -9.45
C VAL A 449 -21.33 30.98 -8.18
N ASP A 450 -21.10 30.42 -6.99
CA ASP A 450 -21.45 31.03 -5.71
C ASP A 450 -20.19 31.18 -4.84
N TYR A 451 -19.79 32.42 -4.55
CA TYR A 451 -18.60 32.75 -3.75
C TYR A 451 -19.03 33.35 -2.42
N GLU A 452 -18.42 32.90 -1.31
CA GLU A 452 -18.60 33.53 0.01
C GLU A 452 -18.00 34.96 0.03
N ASP A 453 -18.69 35.90 0.68
CA ASP A 453 -18.32 37.33 0.72
C ASP A 453 -16.89 37.59 1.24
N ASN A 454 -16.40 36.80 2.19
CA ASN A 454 -15.07 36.97 2.80
C ASN A 454 -13.90 36.83 1.80
N LEU A 455 -14.07 36.00 0.76
CA LEU A 455 -13.06 35.81 -0.29
C LEU A 455 -12.98 37.01 -1.24
N ARG A 456 -14.09 37.74 -1.41
CA ARG A 456 -14.14 38.95 -2.21
C ARG A 456 -13.31 40.06 -1.56
N ASP A 457 -13.50 40.27 -0.26
CA ASP A 457 -12.78 41.28 0.52
C ASP A 457 -11.27 41.03 0.54
N PHE A 458 -10.84 39.76 0.70
CA PHE A 458 -9.43 39.39 0.62
C PHE A 458 -8.83 39.72 -0.75
N ARG A 459 -9.55 39.42 -1.84
CA ARG A 459 -9.09 39.72 -3.21
C ARG A 459 -9.01 41.22 -3.47
N GLU A 460 -9.93 42.01 -2.92
CA GLU A 460 -9.90 43.47 -2.99
C GLU A 460 -8.72 44.04 -2.19
N LEU A 461 -8.50 43.59 -0.95
CA LEU A 461 -7.34 43.97 -0.13
C LEU A 461 -6.01 43.64 -0.82
N ARG A 462 -5.92 42.46 -1.44
CA ARG A 462 -4.73 42.08 -2.21
C ARG A 462 -4.50 42.99 -3.41
N LYS A 463 -5.55 43.37 -4.15
CA LYS A 463 -5.43 44.34 -5.23
C LYS A 463 -4.88 45.67 -4.72
N VAL A 464 -5.37 46.15 -3.58
CA VAL A 464 -4.85 47.39 -2.94
C VAL A 464 -3.37 47.25 -2.60
N ALA A 465 -2.94 46.12 -2.03
CA ALA A 465 -1.53 45.87 -1.72
C ALA A 465 -0.64 45.78 -2.97
N GLU A 466 -1.13 45.15 -4.05
CA GLU A 466 -0.47 45.07 -5.35
C GLU A 466 -0.34 46.47 -5.99
N THR A 467 -1.41 47.28 -6.02
CA THR A 467 -1.39 48.63 -6.62
C THR A 467 -0.63 49.66 -5.80
N SER A 468 -0.58 49.49 -4.47
CA SER A 468 0.14 50.39 -3.56
C SER A 468 1.63 50.07 -3.45
N GLY A 469 2.12 49.05 -4.18
CA GLY A 469 3.53 48.68 -4.20
C GLY A 469 4.03 48.03 -2.89
N TRP A 470 3.15 47.47 -2.07
CA TRP A 470 3.54 46.90 -0.76
C TRP A 470 4.39 45.63 -0.90
N PHE A 471 4.34 44.96 -2.06
CA PHE A 471 5.20 43.84 -2.39
C PHE A 471 6.59 44.24 -2.94
N ALA A 472 6.95 45.54 -2.90
CA ALA A 472 8.24 46.01 -3.39
C ALA A 472 9.41 45.38 -2.61
N THR A 473 10.28 44.68 -3.32
CA THR A 473 11.41 43.97 -2.72
C THR A 473 12.49 44.93 -2.21
N LYS A 474 13.14 44.59 -1.08
CA LYS A 474 14.19 45.41 -0.45
C LYS A 474 15.49 44.60 -0.24
N PRO A 475 16.25 44.25 -1.29
CA PRO A 475 17.44 43.40 -1.17
C PRO A 475 18.49 43.92 -0.17
N PHE A 476 18.70 45.24 -0.11
CA PHE A 476 19.69 45.84 0.78
C PHE A 476 19.33 45.68 2.27
N PHE A 477 18.03 45.61 2.59
CA PHE A 477 17.58 45.31 3.96
C PHE A 477 18.07 43.92 4.37
N PHE A 478 17.80 42.89 3.57
CA PHE A 478 18.23 41.51 3.84
C PHE A 478 19.75 41.32 3.80
N PHE A 479 20.46 42.05 2.94
CA PHE A 479 21.92 42.05 2.94
C PHE A 479 22.51 42.48 4.30
N LYS A 480 21.94 43.50 4.95
CA LYS A 480 22.37 43.93 6.31
C LYS A 480 22.22 42.81 7.34
N TYR A 481 21.13 42.04 7.29
CA TYR A 481 20.94 40.89 8.19
C TYR A 481 22.00 39.81 7.96
N LEU A 482 22.36 39.53 6.71
CA LEU A 482 23.41 38.56 6.41
C LEU A 482 24.78 39.02 6.91
N VAL A 483 25.12 40.30 6.74
CA VAL A 483 26.34 40.89 7.32
C VAL A 483 26.32 40.77 8.85
N GLN A 484 25.19 41.03 9.49
CA GLN A 484 25.04 40.88 10.93
C GLN A 484 25.27 39.43 11.39
N CYS A 485 24.75 38.44 10.66
CA CYS A 485 24.99 37.01 10.95
C CYS A 485 26.49 36.70 10.93
N TRP A 486 27.21 37.22 9.93
CA TRP A 486 28.66 37.04 9.81
C TRP A 486 29.42 37.71 10.96
N LEU A 487 29.02 38.92 11.36
CA LEU A 487 29.64 39.62 12.50
C LEU A 487 29.46 38.84 13.81
N PHE A 488 28.31 38.21 14.03
CA PHE A 488 28.09 37.36 15.19
C PHE A 488 28.94 36.07 15.16
N GLU A 489 29.08 35.41 14.00
CA GLU A 489 30.00 34.27 13.86
C GLU A 489 31.46 34.68 14.14
N LEU A 490 31.90 35.81 13.60
CA LEU A 490 33.25 36.35 13.84
C LEU A 490 33.47 36.72 15.31
N ALA A 491 32.47 37.32 15.96
CA ALA A 491 32.53 37.64 17.37
C ALA A 491 32.65 36.37 18.24
N ALA A 492 31.93 35.30 17.89
CA ALA A 492 32.04 34.02 18.58
C ALA A 492 33.45 33.42 18.46
N VAL A 493 34.03 33.44 17.25
CA VAL A 493 35.42 33.02 17.01
C VAL A 493 36.40 33.87 17.80
N PHE A 494 36.24 35.20 17.77
CA PHE A 494 37.10 36.13 18.49
C PHE A 494 37.07 35.89 20.00
N ILE A 495 35.90 35.64 20.59
CA ILE A 495 35.77 35.35 22.03
C ILE A 495 36.52 34.08 22.41
N LEU A 496 36.37 32.99 21.65
CA LEU A 496 37.05 31.73 21.92
C LEU A 496 38.55 31.84 21.68
N TRP A 497 38.97 32.61 20.68
CA TRP A 497 40.38 32.83 20.37
C TRP A 497 41.09 33.68 21.42
N HIS A 498 40.49 34.79 21.85
CA HIS A 498 41.15 35.75 22.74
C HIS A 498 41.15 35.32 24.21
N TRP A 499 40.05 34.71 24.70
CA TRP A 499 39.90 34.31 26.11
C TRP A 499 40.02 32.79 26.34
N GLY A 500 40.24 32.00 25.29
CA GLY A 500 40.28 30.54 25.36
C GLY A 500 38.91 29.92 25.67
N VAL A 501 38.86 28.58 25.68
CA VAL A 501 37.63 27.84 26.00
C VAL A 501 37.49 27.63 27.50
N ASN A 502 36.45 28.24 28.08
CA ASN A 502 35.94 27.99 29.42
C ASN A 502 34.40 28.07 29.38
N LEU A 503 33.72 27.80 30.50
CA LEU A 503 32.25 27.79 30.53
C LEU A 503 31.63 29.11 30.06
N LEU A 504 32.19 30.26 30.47
CA LEU A 504 31.66 31.57 30.13
C LEU A 504 31.84 31.88 28.64
N THR A 505 33.04 31.66 28.10
CA THR A 505 33.34 31.92 26.68
C THR A 505 32.62 30.94 25.75
N PHE A 506 32.43 29.69 26.19
CA PHE A 506 31.62 28.69 25.49
C PHE A 506 30.16 29.12 25.38
N VAL A 507 29.54 29.53 26.50
CA VAL A 507 28.14 29.98 26.52
C VAL A 507 27.97 31.28 25.72
N ALA A 508 28.90 32.23 25.86
CA ALA A 508 28.88 33.48 25.09
C ALA A 508 28.99 33.23 23.57
N ALA A 509 29.92 32.36 23.15
CA ALA A 509 30.04 31.96 21.75
C ALA A 509 28.77 31.25 21.26
N ALA A 510 28.18 30.37 22.07
CA ALA A 510 26.95 29.67 21.71
C ALA A 510 25.75 30.63 21.54
N LEU A 511 25.63 31.68 22.35
CA LEU A 511 24.59 32.70 22.25
C LEU A 511 24.75 33.56 20.98
N LEU A 512 25.98 33.94 20.64
CA LEU A 512 26.27 34.68 19.40
C LEU A 512 25.95 33.83 18.17
N LEU A 513 26.39 32.57 18.17
CA LEU A 513 26.06 31.62 17.10
C LEU A 513 24.55 31.36 17.02
N CYS A 514 23.86 31.20 18.15
CA CYS A 514 22.41 31.05 18.20
C CYS A 514 21.71 32.25 17.54
N THR A 515 22.15 33.46 17.86
CA THR A 515 21.61 34.69 17.27
C THR A 515 21.84 34.73 15.76
N ALA A 516 23.07 34.42 15.30
CA ALA A 516 23.37 34.34 13.87
C ALA A 516 22.48 33.31 13.15
N GLN A 517 22.32 32.12 13.73
CA GLN A 517 21.53 31.03 13.15
C GLN A 517 20.03 31.33 13.14
N ALA A 518 19.50 31.98 14.17
CA ALA A 518 18.13 32.44 14.23
C ALA A 518 17.85 33.50 13.15
N GLN A 519 18.73 34.51 13.03
CA GLN A 519 18.62 35.56 12.01
C GLN A 519 18.73 35.02 10.57
N ALA A 520 19.65 34.08 10.32
CA ALA A 520 19.68 33.33 9.06
C ALA A 520 18.39 32.54 8.81
N GLY A 521 17.73 32.07 9.88
CA GLY A 521 16.41 31.42 9.86
C GLY A 521 15.27 32.30 9.44
N TRP A 522 15.29 33.58 9.80
CA TRP A 522 14.31 34.56 9.34
C TRP A 522 14.60 34.96 7.90
N ALA A 523 15.87 35.24 7.57
CA ALA A 523 16.27 35.57 6.21
C ALA A 523 15.90 34.45 5.22
N GLN A 524 16.17 33.18 5.54
CA GLN A 524 15.81 32.07 4.63
C GLN A 524 14.30 31.94 4.42
N HIS A 525 13.47 32.26 5.41
CA HIS A 525 12.02 32.22 5.27
C HIS A 525 11.54 33.21 4.19
N ASP A 526 12.06 34.43 4.19
CA ASP A 526 11.77 35.44 3.16
C ASP A 526 12.32 35.07 1.78
N TYR A 527 13.54 34.51 1.72
CA TYR A 527 14.07 33.97 0.46
C TYR A 527 13.19 32.84 -0.10
N GLY A 528 12.66 31.97 0.78
CA GLY A 528 11.76 30.88 0.42
C GLY A 528 10.41 31.35 -0.11
N HIS A 529 9.88 32.46 0.42
CA HIS A 529 8.69 33.15 -0.10
C HIS A 529 8.95 34.03 -1.33
N LEU A 530 10.20 34.09 -1.79
CA LEU A 530 10.61 34.89 -2.95
C LEU A 530 10.38 36.41 -2.77
N SER A 531 10.46 36.92 -1.53
CA SER A 531 10.18 38.32 -1.20
C SER A 531 11.40 39.25 -1.23
N VAL A 532 12.61 38.69 -1.35
CA VAL A 532 13.88 39.45 -1.21
C VAL A 532 14.30 40.16 -2.49
N PHE A 533 14.18 39.48 -3.64
CA PHE A 533 14.52 40.03 -4.96
C PHE A 533 13.33 40.03 -5.91
N ASN A 534 13.29 40.96 -6.86
CA ASN A 534 12.34 40.87 -7.99
C ASN A 534 12.60 39.65 -8.90
N SER A 535 13.81 39.06 -8.82
CA SER A 535 14.18 37.87 -9.60
C SER A 535 13.95 36.58 -8.80
N ARG A 536 13.07 35.73 -9.30
CA ARG A 536 12.83 34.38 -8.76
C ARG A 536 14.11 33.55 -8.68
N ARG A 537 14.97 33.64 -9.70
CA ARG A 537 16.24 32.91 -9.73
C ARG A 537 17.18 33.36 -8.61
N LEU A 538 17.26 34.67 -8.36
CA LEU A 538 18.09 35.21 -7.28
C LEU A 538 17.54 34.83 -5.90
N ASN A 539 16.21 34.82 -5.70
CA ASN A 539 15.64 34.32 -4.45
C ASN A 539 15.93 32.85 -4.21
N HIS A 540 15.81 31.97 -5.22
CA HIS A 540 16.13 30.55 -5.06
C HIS A 540 17.61 30.31 -4.73
N ILE A 541 18.51 31.01 -5.42
CA ILE A 541 19.94 30.94 -5.12
C ILE A 541 20.20 31.46 -3.70
N GLY A 542 19.63 32.60 -3.33
CA GLY A 542 19.71 33.14 -1.97
C GLY A 542 19.17 32.18 -0.93
N HIS A 543 18.03 31.54 -1.19
CA HIS A 543 17.43 30.56 -0.30
C HIS A 543 18.36 29.37 -0.09
N GLU A 544 18.82 28.73 -1.18
CA GLU A 544 19.77 27.61 -1.11
C GLU A 544 21.04 27.97 -0.34
N LEU A 545 21.59 29.16 -0.54
CA LEU A 545 22.78 29.62 0.16
C LEU A 545 22.50 29.84 1.65
N VAL A 546 21.43 30.53 2.01
CA VAL A 546 21.16 30.87 3.41
C VAL A 546 20.74 29.63 4.20
N VAL A 547 19.76 28.85 3.73
CA VAL A 547 19.33 27.63 4.45
C VAL A 547 20.40 26.53 4.40
N GLY A 548 21.07 26.38 3.26
CA GLY A 548 22.05 25.34 3.05
C GLY A 548 23.37 25.66 3.73
N HIS A 549 24.04 26.74 3.33
CA HIS A 549 25.39 27.08 3.80
C HIS A 549 25.42 27.75 5.17
N LEU A 550 24.38 28.52 5.55
CA LEU A 550 24.36 29.17 6.87
C LEU A 550 23.63 28.37 7.94
N LYS A 551 22.66 27.50 7.61
CA LYS A 551 21.93 26.69 8.62
C LYS A 551 22.15 25.19 8.54
N GLY A 552 22.66 24.67 7.42
CA GLY A 552 22.81 23.23 7.23
C GLY A 552 21.49 22.50 6.97
N ALA A 553 20.57 23.09 6.21
CA ALA A 553 19.30 22.46 5.83
C ALA A 553 19.00 22.58 4.32
N SER A 554 18.15 21.69 3.80
CA SER A 554 17.72 21.70 2.40
C SER A 554 16.63 22.74 2.17
N SER A 555 16.82 23.60 1.16
CA SER A 555 15.82 24.57 0.72
C SER A 555 14.58 23.87 0.19
N HIS A 556 14.75 22.72 -0.46
CA HIS A 556 13.64 21.91 -0.97
C HIS A 556 12.85 21.22 0.14
N TRP A 557 13.52 20.72 1.18
CA TRP A 557 12.86 20.16 2.37
C TRP A 557 12.06 21.25 3.09
N TRP A 558 12.67 22.41 3.33
CA TRP A 558 12.02 23.52 3.99
C TRP A 558 10.81 23.99 3.18
N ASN A 559 10.96 24.24 1.87
CA ASN A 559 9.86 24.65 0.99
C ASN A 559 8.72 23.64 1.00
N PHE A 560 9.03 22.33 0.95
CA PHE A 560 8.01 21.29 0.98
C PHE A 560 7.17 21.34 2.25
N ARG A 561 7.81 21.43 3.42
CA ARG A 561 7.09 21.51 4.71
C ARG A 561 6.34 22.84 4.84
N HIS A 562 7.01 23.94 4.53
CA HIS A 562 6.50 25.29 4.71
C HIS A 562 5.30 25.58 3.81
N PHE A 563 5.32 25.10 2.55
CA PHE A 563 4.15 25.22 1.67
C PHE A 563 2.97 24.36 2.15
N LEU A 564 3.21 23.17 2.71
CA LEU A 564 2.14 22.37 3.30
C LEU A 564 1.49 23.10 4.46
N HIS A 565 2.31 23.66 5.37
CA HIS A 565 1.85 24.48 6.48
C HIS A 565 0.99 25.65 5.99
N HIS A 566 1.49 26.52 5.11
CA HIS A 566 0.69 27.64 4.60
C HIS A 566 -0.53 27.24 3.76
N SER A 567 -0.53 26.05 3.14
CA SER A 567 -1.68 25.59 2.38
C SER A 567 -2.86 25.22 3.29
N LYS A 568 -2.59 24.61 4.45
CA LYS A 568 -3.60 24.15 5.41
C LYS A 568 -3.05 24.19 6.85
N PRO A 569 -2.86 25.39 7.42
CA PRO A 569 -2.26 25.52 8.74
C PRO A 569 -3.21 24.97 9.81
N ASN A 570 -2.65 24.47 10.90
CA ASN A 570 -3.34 23.89 12.05
C ASN A 570 -4.30 22.73 11.73
N VAL A 571 -4.15 22.09 10.55
CA VAL A 571 -4.98 20.94 10.16
C VAL A 571 -4.29 19.62 10.49
N VAL A 572 -4.87 18.85 11.42
CA VAL A 572 -4.33 17.56 11.86
C VAL A 572 -4.19 16.60 10.68
N GLY A 573 -2.98 16.10 10.47
CA GLY A 573 -2.63 15.16 9.41
C GLY A 573 -2.34 15.79 8.05
N THR A 574 -2.37 17.12 7.94
CA THR A 574 -1.91 17.85 6.74
C THR A 574 -0.80 18.84 7.07
N ASP A 575 -0.95 19.60 8.15
CA ASP A 575 0.08 20.52 8.64
C ASP A 575 1.22 19.74 9.30
N PRO A 576 2.46 19.80 8.75
CA PRO A 576 3.58 19.04 9.29
C PRO A 576 4.11 19.61 10.62
N ASP A 577 3.72 20.82 11.03
CA ASP A 577 4.27 21.50 12.21
C ASP A 577 3.51 21.17 13.51
N ILE A 578 2.30 20.62 13.41
CA ILE A 578 1.52 20.10 14.55
C ILE A 578 1.52 18.56 14.62
N GLY A 579 2.34 17.90 13.79
CA GLY A 579 2.33 16.45 13.55
C GLY A 579 3.19 15.62 14.50
N VAL A 580 3.24 15.92 15.80
CA VAL A 580 4.12 15.23 16.79
C VAL A 580 3.35 14.45 17.89
N PRO A 581 2.31 13.65 17.54
CA PRO A 581 1.38 13.08 18.52
C PRO A 581 1.99 12.05 19.48
N TYR A 582 3.20 11.57 19.19
CA TYR A 582 3.90 10.64 20.07
C TYR A 582 4.53 11.35 21.28
N VAL A 583 4.80 12.66 21.17
CA VAL A 583 5.42 13.46 22.23
C VAL A 583 4.44 14.48 22.81
N PHE A 584 3.67 15.17 21.97
CA PHE A 584 2.69 16.19 22.39
C PHE A 584 1.35 15.97 21.71
N LEU A 585 0.25 16.20 22.42
CA LEU A 585 -1.10 16.17 21.85
C LEU A 585 -1.65 17.60 21.81
N LEU A 586 -1.94 18.08 20.61
CA LEU A 586 -2.35 19.46 20.34
C LEU A 586 -3.84 19.54 19.96
N GLY A 587 -4.50 20.64 20.35
CA GLY A 587 -5.93 20.87 20.14
C GLY A 587 -6.84 19.94 20.95
N ASP A 588 -8.16 20.03 20.72
CA ASP A 588 -9.15 19.29 21.51
C ASP A 588 -9.41 17.86 21.00
N LYS A 589 -9.25 17.63 19.69
CA LYS A 589 -9.61 16.35 19.08
C LYS A 589 -8.50 15.31 19.17
N MET A 590 -7.24 15.72 19.01
CA MET A 590 -6.10 14.80 19.04
C MET A 590 -5.99 14.06 20.39
N PRO A 591 -6.10 14.71 21.56
CA PRO A 591 -6.09 14.03 22.86
C PRO A 591 -7.22 13.02 23.03
N LYS A 592 -8.46 13.40 22.65
CA LYS A 592 -9.64 12.54 22.76
C LYS A 592 -9.50 11.27 21.90
N GLU A 593 -9.06 11.43 20.66
CA GLU A 593 -8.86 10.29 19.75
C GLU A 593 -7.73 9.35 20.22
N TRP A 594 -6.61 9.91 20.70
CA TRP A 594 -5.49 9.11 21.20
C TRP A 594 -5.86 8.34 22.46
N GLY A 595 -6.62 8.96 23.36
CA GLY A 595 -7.21 8.32 24.54
C GLY A 595 -8.16 7.18 24.17
N GLN A 596 -9.13 7.42 23.28
CA GLN A 596 -10.08 6.39 22.82
C GLN A 596 -9.39 5.20 22.17
N LYS A 597 -8.34 5.44 21.38
CA LYS A 597 -7.57 4.40 20.69
C LYS A 597 -6.53 3.72 21.58
N LYS A 598 -6.40 4.13 22.87
CA LYS A 598 -5.38 3.65 23.82
C LYS A 598 -3.96 3.72 23.25
N ARG A 599 -3.63 4.80 22.57
CA ARG A 599 -2.32 5.02 21.89
C ARG A 599 -1.34 5.85 22.71
N GLY A 600 -1.63 6.08 23.99
CA GLY A 600 -0.82 6.98 24.80
C GLY A 600 0.53 6.36 25.17
N PHE A 601 1.63 7.06 24.88
CA PHE A 601 3.00 6.63 25.19
C PHE A 601 3.68 7.52 26.24
N MET A 602 3.27 8.79 26.32
CA MET A 602 3.80 9.79 27.26
C MET A 602 2.75 10.17 28.31
N PRO A 603 3.15 10.75 29.46
CA PRO A 603 2.23 11.29 30.45
C PRO A 603 1.65 12.64 29.97
N TYR A 604 0.72 12.61 29.01
CA TYR A 604 0.22 13.83 28.33
C TYR A 604 -0.48 14.84 29.24
N ASN A 605 -0.97 14.43 30.40
CA ASN A 605 -1.52 15.33 31.41
C ASN A 605 -0.47 16.28 32.01
N TRP A 606 0.82 15.90 31.98
CA TRP A 606 1.96 16.70 32.44
C TRP A 606 2.73 17.33 31.27
N GLN A 607 2.15 17.37 30.05
CA GLN A 607 2.88 17.84 28.87
C GLN A 607 3.33 19.30 28.95
N HIS A 608 2.65 20.13 29.75
CA HIS A 608 3.05 21.51 30.01
C HIS A 608 4.34 21.60 30.84
N ASP A 609 4.60 20.65 31.74
CA ASP A 609 5.78 20.67 32.61
C ASP A 609 7.05 20.23 31.88
N TYR A 610 6.94 19.27 30.95
CA TYR A 610 8.09 18.79 30.19
C TYR A 610 8.21 19.40 28.79
N PHE A 611 7.28 20.26 28.36
CA PHE A 611 7.31 20.85 27.02
C PHE A 611 8.63 21.55 26.72
N TRP A 612 9.08 22.43 27.61
CA TRP A 612 10.36 23.13 27.42
C TRP A 612 11.58 22.22 27.55
N LEU A 613 11.47 21.15 28.33
CA LEU A 613 12.56 20.20 28.52
C LEU A 613 12.75 19.24 27.34
N LEU A 614 11.65 18.83 26.68
CA LEU A 614 11.68 17.82 25.61
C LEU A 614 11.38 18.40 24.23
N GLY A 615 10.48 19.37 24.12
CA GLY A 615 9.99 19.91 22.85
C GLY A 615 11.07 20.59 22.03
N PRO A 616 11.56 21.77 22.45
CA PRO A 616 12.65 22.44 21.73
C PRO A 616 13.90 21.55 21.57
N PRO A 617 14.38 20.82 22.60
CA PRO A 617 15.57 19.96 22.43
C PRO A 617 15.40 18.83 21.40
N MET A 618 14.19 18.32 21.20
CA MET A 618 13.91 17.30 20.19
C MET A 618 13.65 17.87 18.80
N LEU A 619 13.41 19.17 18.65
CA LEU A 619 12.95 19.78 17.40
C LEU A 619 14.11 20.09 16.42
N LEU A 620 14.77 21.23 16.55
CA LEU A 620 15.88 21.63 15.67
C LEU A 620 17.14 20.75 15.82
N PRO A 621 17.54 20.31 17.04
CA PRO A 621 18.74 19.51 17.22
C PRO A 621 18.64 18.07 16.71
N LEU A 622 17.42 17.51 16.64
CA LEU A 622 17.20 16.09 16.32
C LEU A 622 16.20 15.88 15.19
N TYR A 623 14.93 16.23 15.39
CA TYR A 623 13.85 15.90 14.46
C TYR A 623 14.03 16.53 13.08
N PHE A 624 14.27 17.85 13.01
CA PHE A 624 14.45 18.55 11.73
C PHE A 624 15.70 18.11 10.99
N HIS A 625 16.78 17.77 11.69
CA HIS A 625 17.99 17.23 11.06
C HIS A 625 17.76 15.84 10.45
N PHE A 626 17.09 14.96 11.19
CA PHE A 626 16.72 13.65 10.68
C PHE A 626 15.80 13.76 9.45
N GLU A 627 14.74 14.55 9.55
CA GLU A 627 13.78 14.79 8.46
C GLU A 627 14.46 15.39 7.23
N ASN A 628 15.35 16.36 7.43
CA ASN A 628 16.12 17.00 6.37
C ASN A 628 17.00 15.99 5.61
N VAL A 629 17.83 15.23 6.33
CA VAL A 629 18.70 14.20 5.72
C VAL A 629 17.87 13.12 5.04
N TYR A 630 16.82 12.62 5.70
CA TYR A 630 15.91 11.63 5.13
C TYR A 630 15.26 12.13 3.84
N PHE A 631 14.76 13.36 3.83
CA PHE A 631 14.13 13.97 2.65
C PHE A 631 15.11 14.08 1.49
N THR A 632 16.31 14.61 1.74
CA THR A 632 17.33 14.82 0.70
C THR A 632 17.82 13.50 0.10
N LEU A 633 18.04 12.47 0.93
CA LEU A 633 18.41 11.13 0.46
C LEU A 633 17.27 10.49 -0.34
N LYS A 634 16.03 10.56 0.16
CA LYS A 634 14.85 9.99 -0.50
C LYS A 634 14.59 10.64 -1.86
N ARG A 635 14.82 11.95 -1.98
CA ARG A 635 14.64 12.72 -3.23
C ARG A 635 15.87 12.71 -4.13
N ARG A 636 17.00 12.13 -3.69
CA ARG A 636 18.29 12.14 -4.40
C ARG A 636 18.77 13.55 -4.76
N ASN A 637 18.46 14.55 -3.93
CA ASN A 637 18.86 15.93 -4.20
C ASN A 637 20.30 16.18 -3.70
N LEU A 638 21.27 15.77 -4.51
CA LEU A 638 22.70 15.92 -4.18
C LEU A 638 23.12 17.38 -4.01
N ARG A 639 22.48 18.33 -4.69
CA ARG A 639 22.83 19.75 -4.61
C ARG A 639 22.57 20.32 -3.21
N ASP A 640 21.38 20.12 -2.67
CA ASP A 640 21.04 20.55 -1.30
C ASP A 640 21.87 19.81 -0.25
N LEU A 641 22.21 18.54 -0.51
CA LEU A 641 23.11 17.78 0.36
C LEU A 641 24.50 18.44 0.40
N MET A 642 25.05 18.83 -0.73
CA MET A 642 26.35 19.52 -0.79
C MET A 642 26.34 20.85 -0.05
N TRP A 643 25.28 21.64 -0.17
CA TRP A 643 25.13 22.87 0.62
C TRP A 643 25.05 22.57 2.11
N THR A 644 24.28 21.57 2.52
CA THR A 644 24.20 21.14 3.92
C THR A 644 25.56 20.69 4.47
N VAL A 645 26.28 19.86 3.70
CA VAL A 645 27.64 19.42 4.05
C VAL A 645 28.60 20.61 4.16
N SER A 646 28.46 21.63 3.31
CA SER A 646 29.31 22.82 3.37
C SER A 646 29.16 23.61 4.67
N PHE A 647 27.96 23.66 5.26
CA PHE A 647 27.75 24.26 6.58
C PHE A 647 28.53 23.50 7.66
N PHE A 648 28.37 22.17 7.71
CA PHE A 648 29.06 21.34 8.70
C PHE A 648 30.58 21.38 8.51
N ALA A 649 31.06 21.31 7.27
CA ALA A 649 32.47 21.45 6.96
C ALA A 649 33.03 22.79 7.43
N LYS A 650 32.34 23.91 7.13
CA LYS A 650 32.70 25.25 7.63
C LYS A 650 32.74 25.28 9.16
N PHE A 651 31.67 24.84 9.81
CA PHE A 651 31.52 24.90 11.26
C PHE A 651 32.62 24.11 11.97
N PHE A 652 32.83 22.84 11.58
CA PHE A 652 33.85 22.01 12.20
C PHE A 652 35.26 22.48 11.84
N TYR A 653 35.51 22.95 10.63
CA TYR A 653 36.81 23.51 10.27
C TYR A 653 37.17 24.73 11.14
N VAL A 654 36.22 25.65 11.35
CA VAL A 654 36.47 26.86 12.14
C VAL A 654 36.65 26.53 13.62
N PHE A 655 35.74 25.75 14.21
CA PHE A 655 35.69 25.62 15.67
C PHE A 655 36.58 24.51 16.25
N ASN A 656 36.97 23.50 15.47
CA ASN A 656 37.74 22.36 15.98
C ASN A 656 39.13 22.76 16.51
N HIS A 657 39.68 23.89 16.07
CA HIS A 657 40.96 24.43 16.56
C HIS A 657 40.90 24.94 18.01
N PHE A 658 39.72 25.23 18.55
CA PHE A 658 39.55 25.73 19.92
C PHE A 658 39.39 24.60 20.95
N PHE A 659 39.06 23.39 20.52
CA PHE A 659 38.76 22.26 21.40
C PHE A 659 39.80 21.15 21.24
N SER A 660 40.08 20.42 22.33
CA SER A 660 41.03 19.30 22.34
C SER A 660 40.54 18.07 21.55
N SER A 661 39.26 18.02 21.21
CA SER A 661 38.66 16.98 20.37
C SER A 661 37.43 17.50 19.64
N TRP A 662 37.05 16.81 18.57
CA TRP A 662 35.85 17.14 17.79
C TRP A 662 34.55 17.11 18.62
N TRP A 663 34.54 16.40 19.75
CA TRP A 663 33.43 16.39 20.70
C TRP A 663 33.14 17.76 21.31
N GLY A 664 34.16 18.62 21.51
CA GLY A 664 33.94 19.97 22.02
C GLY A 664 33.23 20.88 21.01
N THR A 665 33.60 20.76 19.73
CA THR A 665 32.89 21.46 18.64
C THR A 665 31.48 20.92 18.44
N PHE A 666 31.30 19.61 18.55
CA PHE A 666 29.98 18.99 18.52
C PHE A 666 29.11 19.47 19.70
N ALA A 667 29.67 19.59 20.90
CA ALA A 667 28.95 20.12 22.06
C ALA A 667 28.54 21.59 21.85
N LEU A 668 29.44 22.43 21.32
CA LEU A 668 29.13 23.83 20.99
C LEU A 668 27.98 23.89 19.97
N TYR A 669 28.06 23.08 18.91
CA TYR A 669 27.02 22.98 17.91
C TYR A 669 25.67 22.58 18.50
N MET A 670 25.62 21.48 19.27
CA MET A 670 24.39 20.98 19.87
C MET A 670 23.78 21.98 20.85
N PHE A 671 24.61 22.68 21.63
CA PHE A 671 24.14 23.71 22.56
C PHE A 671 23.63 24.96 21.83
N THR A 672 24.29 25.38 20.74
CA THR A 672 23.77 26.43 19.86
C THR A 672 22.40 26.05 19.27
N ARG A 673 22.23 24.82 18.77
CA ARG A 673 20.95 24.34 18.22
C ARG A 673 19.88 24.21 19.30
N TYR A 674 20.25 23.84 20.52
CA TYR A 674 19.37 23.80 21.68
C TYR A 674 18.79 25.21 21.97
N LEU A 675 19.65 26.23 22.06
CA LEU A 675 19.23 27.61 22.29
C LEU A 675 18.38 28.14 21.14
N GLU A 676 18.80 27.87 19.90
CA GLU A 676 18.05 28.27 18.69
C GLU A 676 16.65 27.67 18.67
N SER A 677 16.50 26.41 19.09
CA SER A 677 15.19 25.76 19.11
C SER A 677 14.24 26.39 20.12
N HIS A 678 14.75 26.82 21.28
CA HIS A 678 13.95 27.53 22.28
C HIS A 678 13.48 28.88 21.73
N TRP A 679 14.40 29.61 21.10
CA TRP A 679 14.09 30.86 20.41
C TRP A 679 13.02 30.64 19.33
N PHE A 680 13.22 29.65 18.44
CA PHE A 680 12.29 29.35 17.36
C PHE A 680 10.87 29.07 17.87
N VAL A 681 10.73 28.23 18.90
CA VAL A 681 9.43 27.92 19.50
C VAL A 681 8.80 29.16 20.12
N ALA A 682 9.58 29.98 20.84
CA ALA A 682 9.10 31.22 21.44
C ALA A 682 8.61 32.25 20.41
N CYS A 683 9.28 32.36 19.26
CA CYS A 683 8.91 33.36 18.25
C CYS A 683 7.83 32.91 17.27
N THR A 684 7.76 31.61 16.91
CA THR A 684 6.88 31.14 15.82
C THR A 684 5.70 30.33 16.32
N GLN A 685 5.93 29.40 17.25
CA GLN A 685 4.90 28.45 17.65
C GLN A 685 3.89 29.08 18.62
N MET A 686 4.28 30.14 19.34
CA MET A 686 3.38 30.87 20.24
C MET A 686 2.20 31.56 19.51
N SER A 687 2.32 31.86 18.23
CA SER A 687 1.23 32.44 17.43
C SER A 687 0.29 31.41 16.80
N HIS A 688 0.65 30.12 16.85
CA HIS A 688 -0.07 29.03 16.18
C HIS A 688 -0.68 28.00 17.15
N ILE A 689 0.04 27.64 18.23
CA ILE A 689 -0.40 26.62 19.22
C ILE A 689 -1.70 27.01 19.94
N PRO A 690 -1.96 28.28 20.32
CA PRO A 690 -3.20 28.67 20.99
C PRO A 690 -4.45 28.65 20.09
N MET A 691 -4.28 28.46 18.78
CA MET A 691 -5.34 28.61 17.79
C MET A 691 -6.09 27.29 17.51
N ASP A 692 -7.18 27.35 16.74
CA ASP A 692 -8.06 26.20 16.44
C ASP A 692 -7.30 25.10 15.67
N ILE A 693 -6.82 24.07 16.38
CA ILE A 693 -6.18 22.87 15.82
C ILE A 693 -7.22 21.76 15.69
N ASP A 694 -7.60 21.45 14.45
CA ASP A 694 -8.64 20.48 14.15
C ASP A 694 -8.38 19.71 12.84
N ARG A 695 -9.17 18.68 12.56
CA ARG A 695 -9.22 18.05 11.24
C ARG A 695 -9.85 19.00 10.21
N ASP A 696 -9.52 18.75 8.95
CA ASP A 696 -10.02 19.53 7.82
C ASP A 696 -11.56 19.62 7.80
N GLN A 697 -12.06 20.81 8.15
CA GLN A 697 -13.50 21.12 8.15
C GLN A 697 -14.00 21.60 6.78
N ARG A 698 -13.17 21.57 5.73
CA ARG A 698 -13.48 22.06 4.38
C ARG A 698 -13.85 23.54 4.33
N ARG A 699 -13.27 24.34 5.24
CA ARG A 699 -13.34 25.80 5.20
C ARG A 699 -12.56 26.33 3.98
N ASP A 700 -12.86 27.54 3.53
CA ASP A 700 -12.05 28.22 2.52
C ASP A 700 -10.65 28.56 3.08
N TRP A 701 -9.69 28.77 2.18
CA TRP A 701 -8.30 29.00 2.56
C TRP A 701 -8.10 30.26 3.42
N PHE A 702 -8.82 31.34 3.14
CA PHE A 702 -8.66 32.61 3.87
C PHE A 702 -9.18 32.50 5.31
N SER A 703 -10.36 31.93 5.51
CA SER A 703 -10.88 31.64 6.86
C SER A 703 -9.98 30.68 7.63
N MET A 704 -9.32 29.74 6.94
CA MET A 704 -8.33 28.87 7.58
C MET A 704 -7.10 29.64 8.06
N GLN A 705 -6.56 30.57 7.26
CA GLN A 705 -5.42 31.41 7.70
C GLN A 705 -5.79 32.25 8.92
N LEU A 706 -6.94 32.96 8.86
CA LEU A 706 -7.38 33.83 9.96
C LEU A 706 -7.59 33.08 11.28
N LYS A 707 -8.06 31.84 11.21
CA LYS A 707 -8.24 31.00 12.41
C LYS A 707 -6.97 30.30 12.88
N ALA A 708 -5.91 30.30 12.08
CA ALA A 708 -4.66 29.63 12.41
C ALA A 708 -3.57 30.60 12.91
N THR A 709 -3.75 31.91 12.75
CA THR A 709 -2.76 32.93 13.13
C THR A 709 -3.35 34.02 14.00
N MET A 710 -2.61 34.46 15.01
CA MET A 710 -2.93 35.64 15.83
C MET A 710 -1.75 36.63 15.83
N ASN A 711 -2.06 37.93 15.70
CA ASN A 711 -1.07 38.99 15.91
C ASN A 711 -0.81 39.18 17.41
N ALA A 712 0.47 39.22 17.80
CA ALA A 712 0.90 39.30 19.20
C ALA A 712 0.49 40.58 19.95
N GLU A 713 -0.04 41.60 19.25
CA GLU A 713 -0.52 42.83 19.89
C GLU A 713 -1.87 42.68 20.63
N GLY A 714 -2.59 41.55 20.44
CA GLY A 714 -3.89 41.30 21.06
C GLY A 714 -3.92 40.24 22.17
N GLY A 715 -2.81 39.54 22.41
CA GLY A 715 -2.69 38.52 23.46
C GLY A 715 -1.48 38.83 24.31
N SER A 716 -1.69 39.10 25.60
CA SER A 716 -0.60 39.54 26.45
C SER A 716 0.47 38.44 26.49
N PHE A 717 1.71 38.83 26.21
CA PHE A 717 2.91 38.05 26.49
C PHE A 717 2.98 37.53 27.95
N ASN A 718 2.10 38.03 28.84
CA ASN A 718 1.97 37.64 30.23
C ASN A 718 1.09 36.41 30.49
N ASP A 719 0.00 36.19 29.75
CA ASP A 719 -1.04 35.22 30.17
C ASP A 719 -0.56 33.76 30.18
N TRP A 720 0.49 33.44 29.44
CA TRP A 720 1.10 32.11 29.45
C TRP A 720 2.17 31.93 30.54
N PHE A 721 2.87 33.01 30.93
CA PHE A 721 3.86 32.98 32.01
C PHE A 721 3.20 33.08 33.41
N THR A 722 2.05 33.74 33.51
CA THR A 722 1.28 33.85 34.75
C THR A 722 0.19 32.79 34.79
N GLY A 723 0.56 31.56 35.16
CA GLY A 723 -0.32 30.38 35.29
C GLY A 723 -1.82 30.64 35.50
N HIS A 724 -2.58 30.71 34.41
CA HIS A 724 -4.04 30.60 34.40
C HIS A 724 -4.47 29.35 33.65
N LEU A 725 -4.06 28.22 34.21
CA LEU A 725 -4.81 26.97 34.14
C LEU A 725 -5.93 27.07 35.19
N ASN A 726 -6.99 27.83 34.90
CA ASN A 726 -8.24 27.74 35.66
C ASN A 726 -9.37 27.32 34.72
N TYR A 727 -9.64 26.03 34.81
CA TYR A 727 -10.94 25.41 34.69
C TYR A 727 -12.09 26.38 35.02
N GLN A 728 -12.86 26.83 34.02
CA GLN A 728 -14.29 27.04 34.19
C GLN A 728 -15.02 27.13 32.84
N ILE A 729 -15.80 26.08 32.59
CA ILE A 729 -17.06 26.15 31.85
C ILE A 729 -17.99 27.04 32.68
N GLU A 730 -18.56 28.11 32.11
CA GLU A 730 -19.99 28.49 32.20
C GLU A 730 -20.24 29.93 31.67
N HIS A 731 -21.19 30.00 30.73
CA HIS A 731 -22.05 31.14 30.36
C HIS A 731 -21.45 32.44 29.80
N GLN A 732 -21.47 32.58 28.46
CA GLN A 732 -22.55 33.26 27.73
C GLN A 732 -22.56 32.88 26.26
#